data_AF-A0A3A8Q3G2-F1
#
_entry.id   AF-A0A3A8Q3G2-F1
#
_cell.length_a   1.000
_cell.length_b   1.000
_cell.length_c   1.000
_cell.angle_alpha   90.00
_cell.angle_beta   90.00
_cell.angle_gamma   90.00
#
_symmetry.space_group_name_H-M   'P 1'
#
loop_
_entity.id
_entity.type
_entity.pdbx_description
1 polymer ?
#
loop_
_entity_poly.entity_id
_entity_poly.type
_entity_poly.pdbx_seq_one_letter_code
_entity_poly.pdbx_strand_id
1 'polypeptide(L)'
;MPLLKSPPDLLTQALNRFREERVARVPKEETCLRHNGSTLNLPQITDGPRRTIFLSSSGTDVDRIRDEIRANRPPSFDDPGLLEITLAIDGIPVGEGPVVVERGIRAVSLHEGIAQMIGLPNGWVESQKRLIEQALRLLYLGGQYQVVPLRASLDEGDEPDVRDIMGLHLGLAGGSPRRLLYLRAEAGKGKSTILADFARCNIGRESSPLPLYIPLRELQRGGISWESLAASLGLAGSAPDAFRCAARAGLVALLLDGLDEVAGRYDPNVVSEVIQLLQKTIATPHARIALSGRTTEAFLLDKEKSLQIGLELPDVESRDFKRYAETVTNIIVPEWPRIASRLPDASYDSLTLGDEPPSESERNAIVTWIQRVFSEFGKDRSLFFVQSLACLARTHQLSGNRPLVINSNVNTDVSIYDICLLAASLACCREQDKIEAIARDKFDASRQLKLLTYFALLASADANLSLRLSRPNAAAQSVFDIDPVNENEEFTAVLRQMQKHALLFASRDGLTTGDWKPAFLSDWIRSVLLVRAWQSETDGLGGASRETLERVVLQARRAGLAFGSIFPDLPIEERTATLAELSVKLASAANEGSPEACANYWHLIVGAKDQDRSTVQARPANIVDLTDLSELEVEGLQLDEHFSANLAFFVASKFTSCSIAGATFSSCDFSGAIFSGCTLTNVCFAHCDGPLFFVDCDFFGCSFEDLRTSHLPAVLFVNCTFNGGKISQNSHPSSPSAYGSAIEFYDCITTSSPAEFLCGEWLGIDVNQVDGLIHAEDRTRGSPAEECLRRLLRPFFPSRVGSRGEIQARRYIRLSAIGRGVFPNGSPDSSRLQEALLSVGFTPGGRSDHLYAPWSGVAGASEAGFALRNEMIAFIRTGKRSPKIDSLLQRIDRDSEW
;
A
#
# COMPACT_ATOMS: atom_id res chain seq x y z
N MET A 1 -14.81 -19.19 -46.67
CA MET A 1 -15.13 -19.76 -45.34
C MET A 1 -16.64 -19.80 -45.20
N PRO A 2 -17.22 -20.80 -44.50
CA PRO A 2 -18.67 -20.81 -44.23
C PRO A 2 -19.05 -19.57 -43.42
N LEU A 3 -20.12 -18.89 -43.84
CA LEU A 3 -20.59 -17.65 -43.23
C LEU A 3 -21.22 -17.91 -41.86
N LEU A 4 -21.92 -19.05 -41.68
CA LEU A 4 -22.47 -19.51 -40.41
C LEU A 4 -21.69 -20.70 -39.83
N LYS A 5 -21.52 -20.71 -38.50
CA LYS A 5 -20.82 -21.74 -37.72
C LYS A 5 -21.56 -22.02 -36.41
N SER A 6 -21.30 -23.17 -35.80
CA SER A 6 -21.68 -23.40 -34.40
C SER A 6 -20.93 -22.41 -33.48
N PRO A 7 -21.54 -21.99 -32.35
CA PRO A 7 -20.87 -21.11 -31.40
C PRO A 7 -19.62 -21.78 -30.79
N PRO A 8 -18.69 -20.99 -30.21
CA PRO A 8 -17.49 -21.54 -29.57
C PRO A 8 -17.81 -22.68 -28.60
N ASP A 9 -17.02 -23.75 -28.61
CA ASP A 9 -17.28 -24.97 -27.81
C ASP A 9 -17.54 -24.68 -26.33
N LEU A 10 -16.81 -23.71 -25.76
CA LEU A 10 -16.95 -23.29 -24.36
C LEU A 10 -18.31 -22.64 -24.06
N LEU A 11 -18.88 -21.87 -25.01
CA LEU A 11 -20.22 -21.31 -24.89
C LEU A 11 -21.27 -22.41 -24.99
N THR A 12 -21.10 -23.34 -25.93
CA THR A 12 -21.97 -24.52 -26.08
C THR A 12 -21.99 -25.38 -24.81
N GLN A 13 -20.85 -25.59 -24.17
CA GLN A 13 -20.76 -26.28 -22.88
C GLN A 13 -21.50 -25.53 -21.77
N ALA A 14 -21.36 -24.21 -21.69
CA ALA A 14 -22.08 -23.39 -20.71
C ALA A 14 -23.60 -23.42 -20.92
N LEU A 15 -24.07 -23.39 -22.18
CA LEU A 15 -25.49 -23.51 -22.53
C LEU A 15 -26.05 -24.88 -22.13
N ASN A 16 -25.29 -25.95 -22.32
CA ASN A 16 -25.69 -27.29 -21.89
C ASN A 16 -25.83 -27.39 -20.36
N ARG A 17 -24.85 -26.84 -19.61
CA ARG A 17 -24.94 -26.77 -18.13
C ARG A 17 -26.15 -25.99 -17.65
N PHE A 18 -26.47 -24.88 -18.31
CA PHE A 18 -27.66 -24.09 -17.99
C PHE A 18 -28.95 -24.89 -18.10
N ARG A 19 -29.08 -25.73 -19.13
CA ARG A 19 -30.24 -26.61 -19.30
C ARG A 19 -30.34 -27.64 -18.19
N GLU A 20 -29.23 -28.28 -17.85
CA GLU A 20 -29.15 -29.27 -16.78
C GLU A 20 -29.55 -28.67 -15.41
N GLU A 21 -29.14 -27.44 -15.13
CA GLU A 21 -29.51 -26.70 -13.91
C GLU A 21 -31.00 -26.28 -13.90
N ARG A 22 -31.58 -25.98 -15.06
CA ARG A 22 -32.96 -25.44 -15.15
C ARG A 22 -34.03 -26.53 -15.00
N VAL A 23 -33.83 -27.74 -15.55
CA VAL A 23 -34.75 -28.87 -15.43
C VAL A 23 -33.97 -30.19 -15.51
N ALA A 24 -34.00 -31.00 -14.46
CA ALA A 24 -33.11 -32.16 -14.26
C ALA A 24 -33.18 -33.31 -15.31
N ARG A 25 -34.00 -33.23 -16.37
CA ARG A 25 -34.18 -34.29 -17.38
C ARG A 25 -34.72 -33.77 -18.74
N VAL A 26 -34.03 -32.85 -19.40
CA VAL A 26 -34.40 -32.41 -20.77
C VAL A 26 -33.37 -32.96 -21.77
N PRO A 27 -33.80 -33.61 -22.88
CA PRO A 27 -32.88 -34.03 -23.94
C PRO A 27 -32.15 -32.83 -24.54
N LYS A 28 -30.93 -33.04 -25.09
CA LYS A 28 -30.23 -31.99 -25.84
C LYS A 28 -31.10 -31.54 -27.01
N GLU A 29 -31.65 -30.34 -26.91
CA GLU A 29 -32.32 -29.69 -28.03
C GLU A 29 -31.25 -29.04 -28.92
N GLU A 30 -31.05 -29.61 -30.10
CA GLU A 30 -30.19 -29.06 -31.14
C GLU A 30 -31.03 -28.88 -32.39
N THR A 31 -30.92 -27.71 -33.02
CA THR A 31 -31.46 -27.51 -34.36
C THR A 31 -30.38 -27.79 -35.38
N CYS A 32 -30.72 -28.59 -36.39
CA CYS A 32 -29.86 -28.89 -37.52
C CYS A 32 -30.09 -27.84 -38.62
N LEU A 33 -29.10 -26.98 -38.87
CA LEU A 33 -29.06 -26.08 -40.04
C LEU A 33 -28.14 -26.69 -41.10
N ARG A 34 -28.63 -26.91 -42.31
CA ARG A 34 -27.79 -27.36 -43.43
C ARG A 34 -27.16 -26.14 -44.09
N HIS A 35 -25.83 -26.09 -44.21
CA HIS A 35 -25.14 -24.97 -44.85
C HIS A 35 -23.98 -25.50 -45.70
N ASN A 36 -23.92 -25.13 -46.99
CA ASN A 36 -22.85 -25.53 -47.92
C ASN A 36 -22.54 -27.06 -47.93
N GLY A 37 -23.58 -27.90 -47.81
CA GLY A 37 -23.43 -29.37 -47.81
C GLY A 37 -22.98 -29.98 -46.48
N SER A 38 -22.73 -29.19 -45.44
CA SER A 38 -22.49 -29.64 -44.07
C SER A 38 -23.71 -29.39 -43.17
N THR A 39 -23.82 -30.17 -42.09
CA THR A 39 -24.87 -30.03 -41.08
C THR A 39 -24.28 -29.36 -39.85
N LEU A 40 -24.84 -28.21 -39.45
CA LEU A 40 -24.49 -27.48 -38.24
C LEU A 40 -25.52 -27.80 -37.15
N ASN A 41 -25.05 -28.35 -36.03
CA ASN A 41 -25.87 -28.51 -34.84
C ASN A 41 -25.78 -27.24 -34.01
N LEU A 42 -26.91 -26.58 -33.82
CA LEU A 42 -27.03 -25.31 -33.14
C LEU A 42 -27.71 -25.52 -31.78
N PRO A 43 -27.10 -25.10 -30.67
CA PRO A 43 -27.75 -25.16 -29.37
C PRO A 43 -28.94 -24.19 -29.36
N GLN A 44 -30.11 -24.70 -28.93
CA GLN A 44 -31.33 -23.91 -28.76
C GLN A 44 -31.92 -24.00 -27.34
N ILE A 45 -32.60 -22.97 -26.86
CA ILE A 45 -33.29 -23.00 -25.58
C ILE A 45 -34.73 -22.57 -25.85
N THR A 46 -35.67 -23.46 -25.53
CA THR A 46 -37.11 -23.20 -25.66
C THR A 46 -37.67 -22.86 -24.28
N ASP A 47 -38.35 -21.72 -24.18
CA ASP A 47 -39.00 -21.25 -22.96
C ASP A 47 -40.44 -20.79 -23.26
N GLY A 48 -41.40 -21.67 -22.98
CA GLY A 48 -42.79 -21.48 -23.38
C GLY A 48 -42.91 -21.28 -24.90
N PRO A 49 -43.53 -20.17 -25.37
CA PRO A 49 -43.70 -19.91 -26.80
C PRO A 49 -42.47 -19.26 -27.47
N ARG A 50 -41.35 -19.10 -26.76
CA ARG A 50 -40.13 -18.46 -27.29
C ARG A 50 -39.01 -19.47 -27.45
N ARG A 51 -38.21 -19.33 -28.51
CA ARG A 51 -37.01 -20.15 -28.74
C ARG A 51 -35.81 -19.27 -29.06
N THR A 52 -34.73 -19.44 -28.31
CA THR A 52 -33.44 -18.78 -28.60
C THR A 52 -32.49 -19.80 -29.21
N ILE A 53 -31.91 -19.49 -30.36
CA ILE A 53 -30.95 -20.36 -31.08
C ILE A 53 -29.63 -19.60 -31.18
N PHE A 54 -28.54 -20.26 -30.77
CA PHE A 54 -27.22 -19.66 -30.72
C PHE A 54 -26.38 -20.11 -31.91
N LEU A 55 -25.79 -19.16 -32.64
CA LEU A 55 -24.93 -19.37 -33.80
C LEU A 55 -23.78 -18.37 -33.83
N SER A 56 -22.71 -18.69 -34.55
CA SER A 56 -21.60 -17.77 -34.80
C SER A 56 -21.51 -17.44 -36.28
N SER A 57 -21.18 -16.19 -36.61
CA SER A 57 -21.03 -15.72 -38.00
C SER A 57 -19.59 -15.26 -38.25
N SER A 58 -19.07 -15.52 -39.46
CA SER A 58 -17.77 -14.97 -39.88
C SER A 58 -17.85 -13.54 -40.44
N GLY A 59 -19.01 -12.89 -40.37
CA GLY A 59 -19.23 -11.51 -40.82
C GLY A 59 -20.41 -10.85 -40.12
N THR A 60 -20.41 -9.51 -40.10
CA THR A 60 -21.41 -8.68 -39.39
C THR A 60 -22.57 -8.23 -40.29
N ASP A 61 -22.58 -8.65 -41.56
CA ASP A 61 -23.61 -8.28 -42.54
C ASP A 61 -24.90 -9.08 -42.28
N VAL A 62 -25.83 -8.42 -41.58
CA VAL A 62 -27.10 -9.02 -41.14
C VAL A 62 -28.02 -9.36 -42.31
N ASP A 63 -27.91 -8.66 -43.45
CA ASP A 63 -28.72 -8.97 -44.63
C ASP A 63 -28.27 -10.29 -45.26
N ARG A 64 -26.96 -10.55 -45.32
CA ARG A 64 -26.43 -11.86 -45.76
C ARG A 64 -26.82 -13.01 -44.84
N ILE A 65 -26.77 -12.78 -43.53
CA ILE A 65 -27.20 -13.77 -42.52
C ILE A 65 -28.70 -14.06 -42.68
N ARG A 66 -29.51 -13.02 -42.90
CA ARG A 66 -30.95 -13.15 -43.15
C ARG A 66 -31.20 -14.02 -44.39
N ASP A 67 -30.58 -13.69 -45.52
CA ASP A 67 -30.76 -14.42 -46.77
C ASP A 67 -30.33 -15.88 -46.65
N GLU A 68 -29.28 -16.16 -45.88
CA GLU A 68 -28.78 -17.50 -45.68
C GLU A 68 -29.69 -18.37 -44.79
N ILE A 69 -30.26 -17.78 -43.72
CA ILE A 69 -31.22 -18.45 -42.85
C ILE A 69 -32.52 -18.73 -43.62
N ARG A 70 -32.94 -17.83 -44.50
CA ARG A 70 -34.09 -18.06 -45.40
C ARG A 70 -33.84 -19.21 -46.37
N ALA A 71 -32.66 -19.25 -46.99
CA ALA A 71 -32.30 -20.27 -47.95
C ALA A 71 -32.17 -21.67 -47.32
N ASN A 72 -31.81 -21.73 -46.03
CA ASN A 72 -31.53 -22.98 -45.30
C ASN A 72 -32.41 -23.18 -44.06
N ARG A 73 -33.66 -22.70 -44.13
CA ARG A 73 -34.60 -22.67 -43.01
C ARG A 73 -34.72 -24.04 -42.31
N PRO A 74 -34.42 -24.14 -41.01
CA PRO A 74 -34.57 -25.39 -40.27
C PRO A 74 -36.04 -25.74 -40.04
N PRO A 75 -36.43 -27.04 -40.05
CA PRO A 75 -37.79 -27.47 -39.74
C PRO A 75 -38.28 -27.05 -38.35
N SER A 76 -37.36 -26.87 -37.40
CA SER A 76 -37.66 -26.40 -36.04
C SER A 76 -38.19 -24.97 -35.98
N PHE A 77 -38.12 -24.21 -37.08
CA PHE A 77 -38.65 -22.85 -37.16
C PHE A 77 -40.15 -22.82 -37.44
N ASP A 78 -40.70 -23.95 -37.89
CA ASP A 78 -42.11 -24.07 -38.30
C ASP A 78 -42.97 -24.76 -37.23
N ASP A 79 -42.47 -24.82 -35.99
CA ASP A 79 -43.17 -25.36 -34.83
C ASP A 79 -44.36 -24.44 -34.48
N PRO A 80 -45.62 -24.93 -34.60
CA PRO A 80 -46.82 -24.11 -34.42
C PRO A 80 -47.01 -23.62 -32.97
N GLY A 81 -46.26 -24.16 -32.00
CA GLY A 81 -46.25 -23.68 -30.61
C GLY A 81 -45.36 -22.45 -30.37
N LEU A 82 -44.56 -22.02 -31.36
CA LEU A 82 -43.66 -20.88 -31.23
C LEU A 82 -44.32 -19.57 -31.70
N LEU A 83 -44.21 -18.54 -30.86
CA LEU A 83 -44.60 -17.17 -31.18
C LEU A 83 -43.39 -16.31 -31.61
N GLU A 84 -42.19 -16.65 -31.16
CA GLU A 84 -40.98 -15.86 -31.43
C GLU A 84 -39.71 -16.74 -31.42
N ILE A 85 -38.85 -16.57 -32.43
CA ILE A 85 -37.53 -17.16 -32.52
C ILE A 85 -36.48 -16.06 -32.48
N THR A 86 -35.61 -16.12 -31.48
CA THR A 86 -34.45 -15.25 -31.33
C THR A 86 -33.20 -15.98 -31.82
N LEU A 87 -32.53 -15.41 -32.80
CA LEU A 87 -31.24 -15.86 -33.30
C LEU A 87 -30.17 -15.03 -32.58
N ALA A 88 -29.44 -15.65 -31.67
CA ALA A 88 -28.33 -15.05 -30.94
C ALA A 88 -27.05 -15.29 -31.75
N ILE A 89 -26.50 -14.23 -32.33
CA ILE A 89 -25.46 -14.32 -33.35
C ILE A 89 -24.20 -13.61 -32.89
N ASP A 90 -23.06 -14.29 -33.03
CA ASP A 90 -21.72 -13.74 -32.89
C ASP A 90 -21.41 -12.79 -34.07
N GLY A 91 -21.11 -11.53 -33.79
CA GLY A 91 -20.81 -10.45 -34.73
C GLY A 91 -21.88 -9.35 -34.84
N ILE A 92 -22.96 -9.41 -34.07
CA ILE A 92 -23.95 -8.32 -34.01
C ILE A 92 -23.62 -7.44 -32.79
N PRO A 93 -23.36 -6.12 -32.97
CA PRO A 93 -23.07 -5.23 -31.85
C PRO A 93 -24.22 -5.16 -30.84
N VAL A 94 -23.88 -5.20 -29.55
CA VAL A 94 -24.87 -5.07 -28.45
C VAL A 94 -25.47 -3.67 -28.44
N GLY A 95 -26.80 -3.56 -28.40
CA GLY A 95 -27.53 -2.30 -28.25
C GLY A 95 -27.96 -1.63 -29.55
N GLU A 96 -27.72 -2.24 -30.72
CA GLU A 96 -28.29 -1.77 -32.01
C GLU A 96 -29.76 -2.20 -32.20
N GLY A 97 -30.31 -2.96 -31.26
CA GLY A 97 -31.68 -3.46 -31.29
C GLY A 97 -31.86 -4.68 -32.19
N PRO A 98 -32.99 -5.41 -32.05
CA PRO A 98 -33.20 -6.65 -32.78
C PRO A 98 -33.40 -6.39 -34.28
N VAL A 99 -32.64 -7.09 -35.12
CA VAL A 99 -32.84 -7.06 -36.56
C VAL A 99 -33.91 -8.07 -36.95
N VAL A 100 -34.96 -7.60 -37.61
CA VAL A 100 -36.01 -8.49 -38.10
C VAL A 100 -35.47 -9.32 -39.26
N VAL A 101 -35.45 -10.64 -39.10
CA VAL A 101 -35.08 -11.59 -40.14
C VAL A 101 -36.34 -11.93 -40.95
N GLU A 102 -37.40 -12.30 -40.24
CA GLU A 102 -38.74 -12.57 -40.79
C GLU A 102 -39.83 -12.31 -39.75
N ARG A 103 -41.10 -12.47 -40.14
CA ARG A 103 -42.21 -12.41 -39.19
C ARG A 103 -42.03 -13.50 -38.12
N GLY A 104 -41.88 -13.08 -36.87
CA GLY A 104 -41.65 -13.98 -35.74
C GLY A 104 -40.20 -14.41 -35.53
N ILE A 105 -39.25 -13.96 -36.37
CA ILE A 105 -37.82 -14.31 -36.26
C ILE A 105 -36.96 -13.03 -36.20
N ARG A 106 -36.16 -12.91 -35.14
CA ARG A 106 -35.30 -11.76 -34.89
C ARG A 106 -33.87 -12.20 -34.65
N ALA A 107 -32.91 -11.44 -35.16
CA ALA A 107 -31.49 -11.59 -34.86
C ALA A 107 -31.04 -10.54 -33.85
N VAL A 108 -30.25 -10.98 -32.88
CA VAL A 108 -29.69 -10.16 -31.80
C VAL A 108 -28.26 -10.61 -31.54
N SER A 109 -27.51 -9.80 -30.81
CA SER A 109 -26.17 -10.18 -30.32
C SER A 109 -26.23 -11.42 -29.40
N LEU A 110 -25.11 -12.13 -29.24
CA LEU A 110 -25.03 -13.25 -28.29
C LEU A 110 -25.45 -12.85 -26.86
N HIS A 111 -24.99 -11.69 -26.40
CA HIS A 111 -25.33 -11.17 -25.07
C HIS A 111 -26.81 -10.80 -24.93
N GLU A 112 -27.44 -10.21 -25.95
CA GLU A 112 -28.89 -9.96 -25.93
C GLU A 112 -29.69 -11.27 -25.96
N GLY A 113 -29.21 -12.30 -26.66
CA GLY A 113 -29.80 -13.63 -26.64
C GLY A 113 -29.77 -14.26 -25.25
N ILE A 114 -28.63 -14.17 -24.55
CA ILE A 114 -28.50 -14.60 -23.15
C ILE A 114 -29.39 -13.74 -22.25
N ALA A 115 -29.43 -12.42 -22.44
CA ALA A 115 -30.23 -11.48 -21.65
C ALA A 115 -31.74 -11.79 -21.76
N GLN A 116 -32.25 -12.04 -22.97
CA GLN A 116 -33.63 -12.45 -23.19
C GLN A 116 -33.94 -13.80 -22.54
N MET A 117 -33.01 -14.76 -22.64
CA MET A 117 -33.14 -16.09 -22.04
C MET A 117 -33.25 -16.05 -20.51
N ILE A 118 -32.53 -15.14 -19.85
CA ILE A 118 -32.62 -14.95 -18.39
C ILE A 118 -33.72 -13.98 -17.95
N GLY A 119 -34.39 -13.33 -18.91
CA GLY A 119 -35.51 -12.42 -18.67
C GLY A 119 -35.13 -10.97 -18.34
N LEU A 120 -33.93 -10.50 -18.72
CA LEU A 120 -33.56 -9.10 -18.53
C LEU A 120 -34.49 -8.15 -19.32
N PRO A 121 -34.80 -6.96 -18.77
CA PRO A 121 -35.67 -5.99 -19.43
C PRO A 121 -35.02 -5.41 -20.69
N ASN A 122 -35.82 -4.94 -21.65
CA ASN A 122 -35.32 -4.45 -22.94
C ASN A 122 -34.29 -3.28 -22.84
N GLY A 123 -34.30 -2.50 -21.75
CA GLY A 123 -33.36 -1.40 -21.49
C GLY A 123 -32.21 -1.78 -20.53
N TRP A 124 -31.86 -3.06 -20.42
CA TRP A 124 -30.81 -3.53 -19.51
C TRP A 124 -29.43 -2.98 -19.89
N VAL A 125 -29.15 -2.79 -21.18
CA VAL A 125 -27.85 -2.28 -21.67
C VAL A 125 -27.64 -0.85 -21.19
N GLU A 126 -28.62 0.02 -21.36
CA GLU A 126 -28.60 1.41 -20.89
C GLU A 126 -28.49 1.46 -19.36
N SER A 127 -29.19 0.56 -18.67
CA SER A 127 -29.14 0.46 -17.21
C SER A 127 -27.74 0.08 -16.73
N GLN A 128 -27.11 -0.94 -17.36
CA GLN A 128 -25.74 -1.37 -17.05
C GLN A 128 -24.72 -0.30 -17.41
N LYS A 129 -24.84 0.33 -18.59
CA LYS A 129 -24.00 1.46 -18.99
C LYS A 129 -24.06 2.56 -17.94
N ARG A 130 -25.25 3.02 -17.53
CA ARG A 130 -25.40 4.06 -16.51
C ARG A 130 -24.67 3.71 -15.19
N LEU A 131 -24.78 2.48 -14.70
CA LEU A 131 -24.10 2.04 -13.47
C LEU A 131 -22.57 2.03 -13.63
N ILE A 132 -22.08 1.53 -14.77
CA ILE A 132 -20.66 1.51 -15.12
C ILE A 132 -20.12 2.93 -15.26
N GLU A 133 -20.83 3.79 -15.97
CA GLU A 133 -20.48 5.20 -16.18
C GLU A 133 -20.48 5.96 -14.86
N GLN A 134 -21.40 5.66 -13.94
CA GLN A 134 -21.40 6.25 -12.60
C GLN A 134 -20.15 5.87 -11.81
N ALA A 135 -19.71 4.61 -11.88
CA ALA A 135 -18.48 4.14 -11.22
C ALA A 135 -17.19 4.69 -11.86
N LEU A 136 -17.21 4.93 -13.18
CA LEU A 136 -16.07 5.43 -13.95
C LEU A 136 -16.12 6.93 -14.22
N ARG A 137 -17.14 7.65 -13.74
CA ARG A 137 -17.43 9.06 -14.09
C ARG A 137 -16.23 9.96 -13.92
N LEU A 138 -15.51 9.77 -12.81
CA LEU A 138 -14.32 10.55 -12.52
C LEU A 138 -13.26 10.33 -13.60
N LEU A 139 -13.13 9.15 -14.19
CA LEU A 139 -12.08 8.79 -15.16
C LEU A 139 -12.42 9.14 -16.62
N TYR A 140 -13.51 9.85 -16.88
CA TYR A 140 -13.93 10.21 -18.24
C TYR A 140 -13.29 11.54 -18.68
N LEU A 141 -12.32 11.48 -19.60
CA LEU A 141 -11.53 12.62 -20.06
C LEU A 141 -11.38 12.61 -21.58
N GLY A 142 -11.60 13.77 -22.22
CA GLY A 142 -11.39 13.91 -23.67
C GLY A 142 -12.29 12.99 -24.52
N GLY A 143 -13.47 12.62 -23.99
CA GLY A 143 -14.40 11.72 -24.67
C GLY A 143 -14.11 10.23 -24.49
N GLN A 144 -13.16 9.84 -23.64
CA GLN A 144 -12.82 8.44 -23.38
C GLN A 144 -12.56 8.18 -21.89
N TYR A 145 -12.79 6.94 -21.46
CA TYR A 145 -12.41 6.49 -20.11
C TYR A 145 -10.90 6.20 -20.05
N GLN A 146 -10.19 6.90 -19.17
CA GLN A 146 -8.78 6.67 -18.90
C GLN A 146 -8.64 5.78 -17.66
N VAL A 147 -8.61 4.47 -17.86
CA VAL A 147 -8.40 3.52 -16.76
C VAL A 147 -6.98 2.97 -16.84
N VAL A 148 -6.28 2.98 -15.71
CA VAL A 148 -4.89 2.54 -15.62
C VAL A 148 -4.81 1.10 -15.12
N PRO A 149 -3.83 0.30 -15.59
CA PRO A 149 -3.55 -1.01 -15.02
C PRO A 149 -3.36 -0.95 -13.50
N LEU A 150 -4.00 -1.87 -12.78
CA LEU A 150 -3.77 -2.08 -11.35
C LEU A 150 -2.98 -3.38 -11.18
N ARG A 151 -2.14 -3.42 -10.15
CA ARG A 151 -1.25 -4.55 -9.89
C ARG A 151 -1.86 -5.47 -8.84
N ALA A 152 -1.76 -6.77 -9.06
CA ALA A 152 -2.22 -7.76 -8.10
C ALA A 152 -1.09 -8.10 -7.12
N SER A 153 -1.30 -7.79 -5.84
CA SER A 153 -0.45 -8.30 -4.76
C SER A 153 -0.85 -9.75 -4.46
N LEU A 154 0.07 -10.66 -4.78
CA LEU A 154 0.01 -12.08 -4.46
C LEU A 154 1.04 -12.36 -3.35
N ASP A 155 0.75 -13.33 -2.47
CA ASP A 155 1.59 -13.60 -1.29
C ASP A 155 3.04 -14.01 -1.67
N GLU A 156 3.29 -14.47 -2.91
CA GLU A 156 4.62 -14.69 -3.49
C GLU A 156 4.62 -14.49 -5.04
N GLY A 157 5.56 -13.72 -5.61
CA GLY A 157 5.78 -13.62 -7.07
C GLY A 157 5.72 -12.21 -7.68
N ASP A 158 5.80 -12.13 -9.02
CA ASP A 158 5.59 -10.89 -9.79
C ASP A 158 4.17 -10.36 -9.59
N GLU A 159 3.96 -9.04 -9.69
CA GLU A 159 2.65 -8.39 -9.58
C GLU A 159 1.99 -8.21 -10.97
N PRO A 160 1.15 -9.17 -11.44
CA PRO A 160 0.52 -9.08 -12.76
C PRO A 160 -0.57 -8.00 -12.81
N ASP A 161 -1.03 -7.67 -14.02
CA ASP A 161 -2.22 -6.84 -14.21
C ASP A 161 -3.46 -7.60 -13.71
N VAL A 162 -4.24 -6.95 -12.85
CA VAL A 162 -5.50 -7.48 -12.31
C VAL A 162 -6.47 -7.86 -13.43
N ARG A 163 -6.48 -7.13 -14.56
CA ARG A 163 -7.35 -7.43 -15.71
C ARG A 163 -7.06 -8.79 -16.32
N ASP A 164 -5.79 -9.19 -16.34
CA ASP A 164 -5.40 -10.48 -16.90
C ASP A 164 -5.90 -11.61 -16.00
N ILE A 165 -5.76 -11.45 -14.68
CA ILE A 165 -6.32 -12.40 -13.70
C ILE A 165 -7.83 -12.48 -13.82
N MET A 166 -8.52 -11.33 -13.93
CA MET A 166 -9.96 -11.27 -14.13
C MET A 166 -10.38 -11.93 -15.44
N GLY A 167 -9.66 -11.70 -16.54
CA GLY A 167 -9.91 -12.35 -17.81
C GLY A 167 -9.76 -13.87 -17.74
N LEU A 168 -8.74 -14.35 -17.02
CA LEU A 168 -8.51 -15.77 -16.78
C LEU A 168 -9.60 -16.41 -15.89
N HIS A 169 -10.07 -15.72 -14.84
CA HIS A 169 -11.05 -16.28 -13.91
C HIS A 169 -12.50 -16.11 -14.35
N LEU A 170 -12.82 -15.00 -15.02
CA LEU A 170 -14.18 -14.63 -15.42
C LEU A 170 -14.44 -14.92 -16.91
N GLY A 171 -13.45 -15.36 -17.68
CA GLY A 171 -13.62 -15.75 -19.08
C GLY A 171 -14.28 -17.12 -19.27
N LEU A 172 -14.80 -17.40 -20.47
CA LEU A 172 -15.38 -18.71 -20.81
C LEU A 172 -14.34 -19.85 -20.78
N ALA A 173 -13.09 -19.55 -21.12
CA ALA A 173 -11.96 -20.49 -21.07
C ALA A 173 -11.38 -20.67 -19.66
N GLY A 174 -11.81 -19.84 -18.71
CA GLY A 174 -11.36 -19.90 -17.33
C GLY A 174 -11.84 -21.15 -16.62
N GLY A 175 -10.90 -21.94 -16.09
CA GLY A 175 -11.14 -23.04 -15.17
C GLY A 175 -10.28 -22.85 -13.93
N SER A 176 -10.86 -22.36 -12.85
CA SER A 176 -10.20 -22.27 -11.55
C SER A 176 -10.94 -23.15 -10.55
N PRO A 177 -10.24 -23.96 -9.73
CA PRO A 177 -10.88 -24.66 -8.61
C PRO A 177 -11.46 -23.67 -7.60
N ARG A 178 -10.95 -22.43 -7.59
CA ARG A 178 -11.41 -21.32 -6.75
C ARG A 178 -12.53 -20.57 -7.46
N ARG A 179 -13.72 -20.65 -6.88
CA ARG A 179 -15.03 -20.34 -7.50
C ARG A 179 -15.45 -18.88 -7.36
N LEU A 180 -14.72 -18.12 -6.56
CA LEU A 180 -14.96 -16.72 -6.26
C LEU A 180 -13.64 -15.95 -6.35
N LEU A 181 -13.58 -14.93 -7.20
CA LEU A 181 -12.51 -13.95 -7.20
C LEU A 181 -12.86 -12.85 -6.22
N TYR A 182 -12.03 -12.67 -5.19
CA TYR A 182 -12.20 -11.60 -4.23
C TYR A 182 -11.13 -10.53 -4.42
N LEU A 183 -11.57 -9.34 -4.83
CA LEU A 183 -10.72 -8.16 -4.98
C LEU A 183 -10.64 -7.45 -3.63
N ARG A 184 -9.60 -7.74 -2.86
CA ARG A 184 -9.36 -7.10 -1.56
C ARG A 184 -8.54 -5.84 -1.78
N ALA A 185 -9.05 -4.71 -1.31
CA ALA A 185 -8.26 -3.49 -1.28
C ALA A 185 -8.91 -2.47 -0.36
N GLU A 186 -8.16 -1.47 0.05
CA GLU A 186 -8.71 -0.36 0.83
C GLU A 186 -9.45 0.67 -0.04
N ALA A 187 -10.11 1.61 0.63
CA ALA A 187 -10.79 2.70 -0.07
C ALA A 187 -9.78 3.49 -0.93
N GLY A 188 -10.18 3.84 -2.14
CA GLY A 188 -9.32 4.58 -3.06
C GLY A 188 -8.31 3.72 -3.86
N LYS A 189 -8.21 2.40 -3.64
CA LYS A 189 -7.30 1.52 -4.41
C LYS A 189 -7.85 1.06 -5.78
N GLY A 190 -9.06 1.48 -6.16
CA GLY A 190 -9.61 1.24 -7.51
C GLY A 190 -10.49 -0.02 -7.68
N LYS A 191 -11.06 -0.59 -6.61
CA LYS A 191 -11.99 -1.74 -6.63
C LYS A 191 -13.15 -1.58 -7.61
N SER A 192 -13.99 -0.56 -7.40
CA SER A 192 -15.15 -0.29 -8.27
C SER A 192 -14.72 0.02 -9.70
N THR A 193 -13.60 0.74 -9.85
CA THR A 193 -13.02 1.11 -11.14
C THR A 193 -12.68 -0.12 -11.97
N ILE A 194 -11.97 -1.11 -11.40
CA ILE A 194 -11.54 -2.28 -12.16
C ILE A 194 -12.71 -3.20 -12.52
N LEU A 195 -13.70 -3.35 -11.63
CA LEU A 195 -14.92 -4.11 -11.91
C LEU A 195 -15.75 -3.45 -13.02
N ALA A 196 -15.99 -2.14 -12.90
CA ALA A 196 -16.77 -1.39 -13.89
C ALA A 196 -16.08 -1.34 -15.25
N ASP A 197 -14.75 -1.16 -15.29
CA ASP A 197 -14.00 -1.17 -16.54
C ASP A 197 -13.94 -2.57 -17.18
N PHE A 198 -13.83 -3.63 -16.37
CA PHE A 198 -13.96 -5.00 -16.88
C PHE A 198 -15.35 -5.22 -17.50
N ALA A 199 -16.42 -4.79 -16.83
CA ALA A 199 -17.78 -4.86 -17.38
C ALA A 199 -17.89 -4.11 -18.72
N ARG A 200 -17.40 -2.86 -18.76
CA ARG A 200 -17.39 -2.00 -19.94
C ARG A 200 -16.66 -2.64 -21.11
N CYS A 201 -15.49 -3.23 -20.87
CA CYS A 201 -14.67 -3.85 -21.91
C CYS A 201 -15.27 -5.17 -22.43
N ASN A 202 -16.09 -5.85 -21.64
CA ASN A 202 -16.66 -7.15 -22.00
C ASN A 202 -18.13 -7.08 -22.43
N ILE A 203 -18.87 -6.00 -22.16
CA ILE A 203 -20.30 -5.92 -22.53
C ILE A 203 -20.54 -6.10 -24.03
N GLY A 204 -19.57 -5.73 -24.87
CA GLY A 204 -19.58 -5.96 -26.32
C GLY A 204 -18.63 -7.06 -26.82
N ARG A 205 -18.00 -7.84 -25.93
CA ARG A 205 -17.15 -8.98 -26.32
C ARG A 205 -17.98 -10.25 -26.37
N GLU A 206 -18.39 -10.60 -27.56
CA GLU A 206 -19.38 -11.65 -27.82
C GLU A 206 -18.89 -13.08 -27.47
N SER A 207 -17.58 -13.29 -27.41
CA SER A 207 -16.95 -14.55 -26.98
C SER A 207 -16.70 -14.64 -25.46
N SER A 208 -17.36 -13.81 -24.66
CA SER A 208 -17.26 -13.78 -23.20
C SER A 208 -18.61 -14.07 -22.54
N PRO A 209 -18.66 -14.40 -21.24
CA PRO A 209 -19.93 -14.47 -20.52
C PRO A 209 -20.53 -13.08 -20.39
N LEU A 210 -21.86 -12.99 -20.33
CA LEU A 210 -22.58 -11.73 -20.15
C LEU A 210 -22.13 -11.05 -18.83
N PRO A 211 -21.43 -9.90 -18.86
CA PRO A 211 -21.01 -9.25 -17.63
C PRO A 211 -22.17 -8.44 -17.04
N LEU A 212 -22.49 -8.70 -15.76
CA LEU A 212 -23.48 -7.93 -15.01
C LEU A 212 -22.81 -7.27 -13.82
N TYR A 213 -22.73 -5.94 -13.88
CA TYR A 213 -22.22 -5.08 -12.83
C TYR A 213 -23.33 -4.70 -11.87
N ILE A 214 -23.15 -5.07 -10.59
CA ILE A 214 -24.14 -4.88 -9.53
C ILE A 214 -23.46 -4.17 -8.35
N PRO A 215 -23.65 -2.85 -8.21
CA PRO A 215 -23.29 -2.14 -7.00
C PRO A 215 -24.15 -2.62 -5.84
N LEU A 216 -23.56 -3.29 -4.85
CA LEU A 216 -24.30 -3.85 -3.71
C LEU A 216 -24.96 -2.75 -2.86
N ARG A 217 -24.48 -1.51 -2.96
CA ARG A 217 -25.06 -0.33 -2.33
C ARG A 217 -26.47 0.03 -2.80
N GLU A 218 -26.86 -0.40 -4.00
CA GLU A 218 -28.17 -0.06 -4.58
C GLU A 218 -29.25 -1.09 -4.27
N LEU A 219 -28.93 -2.15 -3.51
CA LEU A 219 -29.89 -3.17 -3.11
C LEU A 219 -30.93 -2.61 -2.13
N GLN A 220 -32.18 -3.08 -2.25
CA GLN A 220 -33.27 -2.65 -1.37
C GLN A 220 -33.10 -3.18 0.06
N ARG A 221 -33.72 -2.48 1.03
CA ARG A 221 -33.66 -2.79 2.46
C ARG A 221 -34.31 -4.16 2.76
N GLY A 222 -33.50 -5.21 2.87
CA GLY A 222 -33.99 -6.56 3.20
C GLY A 222 -32.94 -7.68 3.30
N GLY A 223 -31.66 -7.39 3.06
CA GLY A 223 -30.60 -8.41 2.97
C GLY A 223 -30.34 -8.87 1.53
N ILE A 224 -29.38 -9.80 1.35
CA ILE A 224 -29.00 -10.31 0.03
C ILE A 224 -29.56 -11.72 -0.18
N SER A 225 -30.38 -11.85 -1.21
CA SER A 225 -30.84 -13.12 -1.76
C SER A 225 -30.74 -13.11 -3.30
N TRP A 226 -31.01 -14.25 -3.94
CA TRP A 226 -31.11 -14.32 -5.40
C TRP A 226 -32.18 -13.38 -5.93
N GLU A 227 -33.29 -13.26 -5.21
CA GLU A 227 -34.41 -12.38 -5.53
C GLU A 227 -33.99 -10.91 -5.40
N SER A 228 -33.21 -10.53 -4.39
CA SER A 228 -32.67 -9.16 -4.27
C SER A 228 -31.72 -8.80 -5.40
N LEU A 229 -30.79 -9.71 -5.77
CA LEU A 229 -29.88 -9.50 -6.90
C LEU A 229 -30.65 -9.43 -8.22
N ALA A 230 -31.62 -10.32 -8.43
CA ALA A 230 -32.46 -10.33 -9.62
C ALA A 230 -33.32 -9.06 -9.71
N ALA A 231 -33.90 -8.60 -8.60
CA ALA A 231 -34.69 -7.37 -8.54
C ALA A 231 -33.84 -6.13 -8.88
N SER A 232 -32.56 -6.09 -8.48
CA SER A 232 -31.64 -5.00 -8.85
C SER A 232 -31.41 -4.88 -10.37
N LEU A 233 -31.61 -5.99 -11.09
CA LEU A 233 -31.54 -6.06 -12.55
C LEU A 233 -32.91 -5.88 -13.22
N GLY A 234 -33.97 -5.62 -12.45
CA GLY A 234 -35.34 -5.49 -12.95
C GLY A 234 -36.02 -6.82 -13.29
N LEU A 235 -35.52 -7.95 -12.78
CA LEU A 235 -36.11 -9.27 -13.00
C LEU A 235 -37.26 -9.52 -12.03
N ALA A 236 -38.34 -10.15 -12.51
CA ALA A 236 -39.52 -10.50 -11.72
C ALA A 236 -40.12 -11.86 -12.15
N GLY A 237 -41.02 -12.40 -11.33
CA GLY A 237 -41.72 -13.66 -11.63
C GLY A 237 -40.77 -14.87 -11.63
N SER A 238 -40.72 -15.63 -12.74
CA SER A 238 -39.85 -16.81 -12.90
C SER A 238 -38.44 -16.49 -13.39
N ALA A 239 -38.16 -15.24 -13.76
CA ALA A 239 -36.84 -14.82 -14.26
C ALA A 239 -35.68 -14.95 -13.24
N PRO A 240 -35.88 -14.75 -11.92
CA PRO A 240 -34.82 -14.97 -10.92
C PRO A 240 -34.25 -16.40 -10.92
N ASP A 241 -35.08 -17.43 -11.15
CA ASP A 241 -34.61 -18.82 -11.24
C ASP A 241 -33.75 -19.05 -12.49
N ALA A 242 -34.15 -18.49 -13.64
CA ALA A 242 -33.36 -18.55 -14.87
C ALA A 242 -32.03 -17.81 -14.70
N PHE A 243 -32.03 -16.62 -14.08
CA PHE A 243 -30.82 -15.90 -13.73
C PHE A 243 -29.88 -16.71 -12.83
N ARG A 244 -30.41 -17.34 -11.77
CA ARG A 244 -29.64 -18.23 -10.89
C ARG A 244 -28.96 -19.36 -11.68
N CYS A 245 -29.71 -20.04 -12.56
CA CYS A 245 -29.17 -21.13 -13.37
C CYS A 245 -28.08 -20.63 -14.33
N ALA A 246 -28.26 -19.46 -14.94
CA ALA A 246 -27.29 -18.89 -15.88
C ALA A 246 -25.98 -18.49 -15.19
N ALA A 247 -26.05 -17.91 -13.99
CA ALA A 247 -24.89 -17.61 -13.16
C ALA A 247 -24.13 -18.89 -12.74
N ARG A 248 -24.86 -19.94 -12.33
CA ARG A 248 -24.27 -21.25 -11.94
C ARG A 248 -23.67 -22.02 -13.12
N ALA A 249 -24.25 -21.91 -14.31
CA ALA A 249 -23.70 -22.47 -15.54
C ALA A 249 -22.51 -21.67 -16.08
N GLY A 250 -22.38 -20.44 -15.59
CA GLY A 250 -21.35 -19.48 -15.95
C GLY A 250 -21.56 -18.79 -17.30
N LEU A 251 -22.81 -18.71 -17.77
CA LEU A 251 -23.19 -17.86 -18.91
C LEU A 251 -23.15 -16.38 -18.56
N VAL A 252 -23.19 -16.06 -17.26
CA VAL A 252 -23.13 -14.72 -16.70
C VAL A 252 -21.88 -14.60 -15.84
N ALA A 253 -21.16 -13.49 -15.99
CA ALA A 253 -20.12 -13.07 -15.05
C ALA A 253 -20.71 -12.03 -14.09
N LEU A 254 -20.82 -12.37 -12.81
CA LEU A 254 -21.34 -11.50 -11.77
C LEU A 254 -20.22 -10.64 -11.19
N LEU A 255 -20.34 -9.33 -11.32
CA LEU A 255 -19.39 -8.34 -10.82
C LEU A 255 -20.06 -7.57 -9.68
N LEU A 256 -19.87 -8.08 -8.46
CA LEU A 256 -20.50 -7.57 -7.24
C LEU A 256 -19.59 -6.53 -6.59
N ASP A 257 -19.99 -5.26 -6.63
CA ASP A 257 -19.16 -4.16 -6.14
C ASP A 257 -19.59 -3.65 -4.76
N GLY A 258 -18.66 -3.67 -3.79
CA GLY A 258 -18.80 -3.06 -2.48
C GLY A 258 -19.49 -3.95 -1.44
N LEU A 259 -18.85 -5.07 -1.07
CA LEU A 259 -19.31 -5.92 0.04
C LEU A 259 -19.46 -5.12 1.35
N ASP A 260 -18.65 -4.09 1.53
CA ASP A 260 -18.65 -3.17 2.66
C ASP A 260 -19.81 -2.16 2.66
N GLU A 261 -20.64 -2.15 1.62
CA GLU A 261 -21.69 -1.15 1.43
C GLU A 261 -23.05 -1.74 1.04
N VAL A 262 -23.34 -3.01 1.38
CA VAL A 262 -24.60 -3.68 1.02
C VAL A 262 -25.83 -2.89 1.44
N ALA A 263 -26.72 -2.59 0.50
CA ALA A 263 -27.93 -1.78 0.70
C ALA A 263 -27.64 -0.41 1.36
N GLY A 264 -26.45 0.15 1.09
CA GLY A 264 -26.00 1.45 1.58
C GLY A 264 -25.42 1.43 2.99
N ARG A 265 -25.29 0.25 3.63
CA ARG A 265 -24.80 0.11 5.00
C ARG A 265 -23.70 -0.94 5.13
N TYR A 266 -22.87 -0.80 6.14
CA TYR A 266 -22.02 -1.88 6.60
C TYR A 266 -22.74 -2.64 7.72
N ASP A 267 -22.85 -3.96 7.57
CA ASP A 267 -23.41 -4.85 8.58
C ASP A 267 -22.68 -6.21 8.49
N PRO A 268 -21.86 -6.58 9.48
CA PRO A 268 -21.09 -7.83 9.46
C PRO A 268 -21.94 -9.09 9.29
N ASN A 269 -23.18 -9.08 9.81
CA ASN A 269 -24.08 -10.22 9.66
C ASN A 269 -24.52 -10.34 8.20
N VAL A 270 -24.88 -9.22 7.58
CA VAL A 270 -25.21 -9.18 6.15
C VAL A 270 -24.00 -9.56 5.30
N VAL A 271 -22.80 -9.05 5.61
CA VAL A 271 -21.55 -9.45 4.92
C VAL A 271 -21.33 -10.96 5.01
N SER A 272 -21.49 -11.54 6.20
CA SER A 272 -21.39 -12.99 6.43
C SER A 272 -22.45 -13.77 5.64
N GLU A 273 -23.69 -13.31 5.63
CA GLU A 273 -24.79 -13.89 4.84
C GLU A 273 -24.49 -13.88 3.34
N VAL A 274 -23.94 -12.78 2.82
CA VAL A 274 -23.53 -12.66 1.41
C VAL A 274 -22.45 -13.67 1.08
N ILE A 275 -21.40 -13.73 1.90
CA ILE A 275 -20.31 -14.68 1.72
C ILE A 275 -20.85 -16.11 1.75
N GLN A 276 -21.74 -16.41 2.69
CA GLN A 276 -22.37 -17.73 2.79
C GLN A 276 -23.25 -18.04 1.57
N LEU A 277 -24.06 -17.09 1.09
CA LEU A 277 -24.87 -17.25 -0.12
C LEU A 277 -23.97 -17.55 -1.33
N LEU A 278 -22.91 -16.77 -1.52
CA LEU A 278 -21.95 -16.95 -2.61
C LEU A 278 -21.27 -18.32 -2.54
N GLN A 279 -20.75 -18.69 -1.38
CA GLN A 279 -19.97 -19.94 -1.21
C GLN A 279 -20.84 -21.21 -1.18
N LYS A 280 -22.05 -21.16 -0.63
CA LYS A 280 -22.93 -22.34 -0.49
C LYS A 280 -23.86 -22.52 -1.69
N THR A 281 -24.35 -21.42 -2.26
CA THR A 281 -25.50 -21.46 -3.19
C THR A 281 -25.11 -21.11 -4.62
N ILE A 282 -24.11 -20.24 -4.82
CA ILE A 282 -23.73 -19.76 -6.17
C ILE A 282 -22.47 -20.46 -6.70
N ALA A 283 -21.51 -20.76 -5.83
CA ALA A 283 -20.21 -21.30 -6.19
C ALA A 283 -20.29 -22.75 -6.70
N THR A 284 -20.65 -22.94 -7.96
CA THR A 284 -20.36 -24.15 -8.75
C THR A 284 -18.94 -24.06 -9.32
N PRO A 285 -18.35 -25.15 -9.81
CA PRO A 285 -17.05 -25.11 -10.51
C PRO A 285 -17.03 -24.24 -11.78
N HIS A 286 -18.19 -23.75 -12.24
CA HIS A 286 -18.34 -23.02 -13.48
C HIS A 286 -18.85 -21.58 -13.28
N ALA A 287 -19.24 -21.24 -12.06
CA ALA A 287 -19.69 -19.90 -11.70
C ALA A 287 -18.55 -18.89 -11.87
N ARG A 288 -18.88 -17.70 -12.34
CA ARG A 288 -17.93 -16.62 -12.64
C ARG A 288 -18.31 -15.41 -11.81
N ILE A 289 -17.70 -15.30 -10.64
CA ILE A 289 -18.07 -14.28 -9.66
C ILE A 289 -16.81 -13.50 -9.27
N ALA A 290 -16.86 -12.19 -9.43
CA ALA A 290 -15.95 -11.26 -8.79
C ALA A 290 -16.70 -10.48 -7.71
N LEU A 291 -16.14 -10.44 -6.52
CA LEU A 291 -16.64 -9.66 -5.40
C LEU A 291 -15.55 -8.70 -4.95
N SER A 292 -15.87 -7.41 -4.86
CA SER A 292 -14.96 -6.43 -4.27
C SER A 292 -15.32 -6.17 -2.81
N GLY A 293 -14.30 -5.97 -1.98
CA GLY A 293 -14.46 -5.62 -0.57
C GLY A 293 -13.13 -5.26 0.08
N ARG A 294 -13.12 -5.10 1.40
CA ARG A 294 -11.94 -4.70 2.18
C ARG A 294 -11.05 -5.88 2.53
N THR A 295 -9.82 -5.60 2.96
CA THR A 295 -8.88 -6.62 3.41
C THR A 295 -9.38 -7.34 4.66
N THR A 296 -10.08 -6.63 5.55
CA THR A 296 -10.67 -7.16 6.79
C THR A 296 -11.74 -8.22 6.54
N GLU A 297 -12.52 -8.09 5.46
CA GLU A 297 -13.55 -9.05 5.06
C GLU A 297 -12.96 -10.30 4.40
N ALA A 298 -11.73 -10.22 3.88
CA ALA A 298 -11.05 -11.35 3.24
C ALA A 298 -10.89 -12.54 4.19
N PHE A 299 -10.76 -12.28 5.51
CA PHE A 299 -10.68 -13.31 6.55
C PHE A 299 -11.97 -14.11 6.74
N LEU A 300 -13.12 -13.60 6.27
CA LEU A 300 -14.39 -14.32 6.31
C LEU A 300 -14.51 -15.33 5.16
N LEU A 301 -13.62 -15.25 4.16
CA LEU A 301 -13.66 -16.12 2.99
C LEU A 301 -12.84 -17.39 3.20
N ASP A 302 -13.41 -18.50 2.74
CA ASP A 302 -12.74 -19.80 2.67
C ASP A 302 -11.65 -19.76 1.59
N LYS A 303 -10.37 -19.80 2.02
CA LYS A 303 -9.19 -19.73 1.14
C LYS A 303 -9.13 -20.85 0.10
N GLU A 304 -9.82 -21.97 0.32
CA GLU A 304 -9.89 -23.06 -0.66
C GLU A 304 -10.90 -22.77 -1.77
N LYS A 305 -11.92 -21.97 -1.48
CA LYS A 305 -13.02 -21.66 -2.41
C LYS A 305 -12.88 -20.29 -3.07
N SER A 306 -12.07 -19.39 -2.52
CA SER A 306 -11.85 -18.06 -3.08
C SER A 306 -10.39 -17.83 -3.46
N LEU A 307 -10.19 -17.17 -4.60
CA LEU A 307 -8.93 -16.54 -4.95
C LEU A 307 -8.98 -15.11 -4.44
N GLN A 308 -8.13 -14.77 -3.49
CA GLN A 308 -8.05 -13.43 -2.91
C GLN A 308 -6.87 -12.70 -3.56
N ILE A 309 -7.12 -11.56 -4.20
CA ILE A 309 -6.06 -10.73 -4.79
C ILE A 309 -6.09 -9.33 -4.20
N GLY A 310 -4.94 -8.86 -3.71
CA GLY A 310 -4.76 -7.49 -3.25
C GLY A 310 -4.67 -6.54 -4.44
N LEU A 311 -5.40 -5.42 -4.44
CA LEU A 311 -5.17 -4.36 -5.44
C LEU A 311 -4.14 -3.37 -4.93
N GLU A 312 -3.05 -3.24 -5.67
CA GLU A 312 -2.03 -2.22 -5.44
C GLU A 312 -1.93 -1.24 -6.59
N LEU A 313 -1.54 -0.01 -6.26
CA LEU A 313 -1.18 0.98 -7.27
C LEU A 313 0.16 0.59 -7.90
N PRO A 314 0.36 0.91 -9.20
CA PRO A 314 1.62 0.61 -9.89
C PRO A 314 2.84 1.20 -9.18
N ASP A 315 4.01 0.64 -9.45
CA ASP A 315 5.26 1.15 -8.89
C ASP A 315 5.48 2.63 -9.25
N VAL A 316 5.96 3.43 -8.31
CA VAL A 316 6.07 4.89 -8.43
C VAL A 316 6.96 5.29 -9.61
N GLU A 317 7.99 4.50 -9.89
CA GLU A 317 8.92 4.73 -11.01
C GLU A 317 8.36 4.23 -12.36
N SER A 318 7.25 3.50 -12.35
CA SER A 318 6.65 2.92 -13.56
C SER A 318 5.92 3.96 -14.43
N ARG A 319 5.86 3.66 -15.73
CA ARG A 319 5.03 4.43 -16.68
C ARG A 319 3.53 4.34 -16.35
N ASP A 320 3.10 3.23 -15.77
CA ASP A 320 1.71 3.01 -15.36
C ASP A 320 1.33 3.96 -14.23
N PHE A 321 2.19 4.15 -13.22
CA PHE A 321 1.94 5.12 -12.16
C PHE A 321 1.92 6.56 -12.69
N LYS A 322 2.82 6.90 -13.62
CA LYS A 322 2.77 8.21 -14.28
C LYS A 322 1.41 8.46 -14.94
N ARG A 323 0.93 7.48 -15.72
CA ARG A 323 -0.39 7.55 -16.37
C ARG A 323 -1.52 7.66 -15.36
N TYR A 324 -1.40 6.96 -14.22
CA TYR A 324 -2.36 7.06 -13.12
C TYR A 324 -2.42 8.48 -12.55
N ALA A 325 -1.26 9.05 -12.22
CA ALA A 325 -1.16 10.42 -11.73
C ALA A 325 -1.70 11.42 -12.77
N GLU A 326 -1.36 11.28 -14.06
CA GLU A 326 -1.91 12.09 -15.15
C GLU A 326 -3.44 12.05 -15.18
N THR A 327 -4.02 10.85 -15.16
CA THR A 327 -5.47 10.68 -15.13
C THR A 327 -6.07 11.38 -13.91
N VAL A 328 -5.56 11.13 -12.70
CA VAL A 328 -6.10 11.75 -11.46
C VAL A 328 -5.99 13.27 -11.52
N THR A 329 -4.83 13.80 -11.90
CA THR A 329 -4.58 15.25 -12.04
C THR A 329 -5.55 15.89 -13.03
N ASN A 330 -5.77 15.28 -14.19
CA ASN A 330 -6.69 15.80 -15.21
C ASN A 330 -8.14 15.91 -14.73
N ILE A 331 -8.52 15.14 -13.72
CA ILE A 331 -9.89 15.07 -13.19
C ILE A 331 -10.06 16.05 -12.04
N ILE A 332 -9.15 15.99 -11.07
CA ILE A 332 -9.35 16.70 -9.80
C ILE A 332 -8.95 18.16 -9.90
N VAL A 333 -7.92 18.50 -10.67
CA VAL A 333 -7.39 19.86 -10.73
C VAL A 333 -8.40 20.87 -11.29
N PRO A 334 -9.18 20.56 -12.36
CA PRO A 334 -10.22 21.48 -12.84
C PRO A 334 -11.36 21.69 -11.84
N GLU A 335 -11.72 20.67 -11.06
CA GLU A 335 -12.80 20.76 -10.06
C GLU A 335 -12.31 21.28 -8.70
N TRP A 336 -10.99 21.43 -8.52
CA TRP A 336 -10.38 21.80 -7.24
C TRP A 336 -10.96 23.07 -6.62
N PRO A 337 -11.18 24.19 -7.34
CA PRO A 337 -11.78 25.40 -6.76
C PRO A 337 -13.16 25.16 -6.13
N ARG A 338 -13.96 24.25 -6.70
CA ARG A 338 -15.29 23.88 -6.17
C ARG A 338 -15.22 22.90 -5.00
N ILE A 339 -14.21 22.04 -4.98
CA ILE A 339 -13.99 21.09 -3.89
C ILE A 339 -13.42 21.83 -2.68
N ALA A 340 -12.50 22.78 -2.90
CA ALA A 340 -11.81 23.52 -1.86
C ALA A 340 -12.78 24.26 -0.92
N SER A 341 -13.85 24.86 -1.46
CA SER A 341 -14.88 25.58 -0.69
C SER A 341 -15.76 24.69 0.19
N ARG A 342 -15.66 23.36 0.06
CA ARG A 342 -16.36 22.38 0.90
C ARG A 342 -15.47 21.80 2.01
N LEU A 343 -14.19 22.17 2.07
CA LEU A 343 -13.24 21.58 2.99
C LEU A 343 -13.39 22.15 4.41
N PRO A 344 -13.02 21.38 5.45
CA PRO A 344 -13.18 21.78 6.86
C PRO A 344 -12.34 22.95 7.35
N ASP A 345 -11.20 23.25 6.69
CA ASP A 345 -10.19 24.19 7.19
C ASP A 345 -10.09 25.45 6.30
N ALA A 346 -10.18 26.61 6.95
CA ALA A 346 -10.23 27.94 6.32
C ALA A 346 -8.93 28.37 5.60
N SER A 347 -7.85 27.60 5.71
CA SER A 347 -6.60 27.88 4.99
C SER A 347 -6.79 27.83 3.47
N TYR A 348 -7.74 27.01 2.99
CA TYR A 348 -8.10 26.92 1.58
C TYR A 348 -9.16 27.94 1.14
N ASP A 349 -10.03 28.41 2.06
CA ASP A 349 -11.07 29.42 1.78
C ASP A 349 -10.49 30.81 1.50
N SER A 350 -9.30 31.11 2.04
CA SER A 350 -8.62 32.41 1.84
C SER A 350 -7.93 32.54 0.48
N LEU A 351 -7.78 31.43 -0.25
CA LEU A 351 -7.18 31.42 -1.58
C LEU A 351 -8.26 31.75 -2.59
N THR A 352 -8.17 32.94 -3.20
CA THR A 352 -8.88 33.22 -4.46
C THR A 352 -8.27 32.34 -5.55
N LEU A 353 -8.65 31.06 -5.56
CA LEU A 353 -8.27 30.11 -6.58
C LEU A 353 -8.95 30.55 -7.88
N GLY A 354 -8.15 30.96 -8.87
CA GLY A 354 -8.68 31.28 -10.18
C GLY A 354 -9.38 30.05 -10.79
N ASP A 355 -10.53 30.27 -11.42
CA ASP A 355 -11.31 29.22 -12.12
C ASP A 355 -10.67 28.77 -13.44
N GLU A 356 -9.52 29.35 -13.82
CA GLU A 356 -8.84 28.99 -15.07
C GLU A 356 -8.29 27.55 -14.99
N PRO A 357 -8.53 26.72 -16.02
CA PRO A 357 -7.97 25.37 -16.06
C PRO A 357 -6.44 25.44 -16.28
N PRO A 358 -5.65 24.51 -15.72
CA PRO A 358 -4.21 24.49 -15.93
C PRO A 358 -3.86 24.22 -17.41
N SER A 359 -2.80 24.85 -17.90
CA SER A 359 -2.17 24.52 -19.18
C SER A 359 -1.58 23.10 -19.17
N GLU A 360 -1.28 22.56 -20.35
CA GLU A 360 -0.66 21.23 -20.47
C GLU A 360 0.72 21.16 -19.78
N SER A 361 1.49 22.24 -19.87
CA SER A 361 2.78 22.37 -19.19
C SER A 361 2.64 22.30 -17.66
N GLU A 362 1.67 23.04 -17.11
CA GLU A 362 1.36 23.02 -15.68
C GLU A 362 0.91 21.65 -15.20
N ARG A 363 0.08 20.95 -15.97
CA ARG A 363 -0.35 19.58 -15.65
C ARG A 363 0.82 18.60 -15.63
N ASN A 364 1.71 18.68 -16.62
CA ASN A 364 2.92 17.85 -16.68
C ASN A 364 3.85 18.12 -15.49
N ALA A 365 3.96 19.38 -15.04
CA ALA A 365 4.71 19.74 -13.86
C ALA A 365 4.11 19.12 -12.58
N ILE A 366 2.78 19.18 -12.42
CA ILE A 366 2.07 18.54 -11.28
C ILE A 366 2.37 17.03 -11.25
N VAL A 367 2.22 16.33 -12.36
CA VAL A 367 2.46 14.87 -12.44
C VAL A 367 3.90 14.53 -12.08
N THR A 368 4.86 15.29 -12.62
CA THR A 368 6.28 15.08 -12.34
C THR A 368 6.59 15.32 -10.86
N TRP A 369 5.92 16.30 -10.25
CA TRP A 369 6.05 16.58 -8.82
C TRP A 369 5.46 15.45 -7.97
N ILE A 370 4.26 14.95 -8.31
CA ILE A 370 3.63 13.79 -7.66
C ILE A 370 4.59 12.59 -7.65
N GLN A 371 5.20 12.23 -8.78
CA GLN A 371 6.11 11.07 -8.85
C GLN A 371 7.31 11.20 -7.92
N ARG A 372 7.81 12.42 -7.69
CA ARG A 372 8.95 12.66 -6.78
C ARG A 372 8.52 12.53 -5.32
N VAL A 373 7.45 13.21 -4.93
CA VAL A 373 7.01 13.30 -3.53
C VAL A 373 6.32 12.03 -3.06
N PHE A 374 5.57 11.35 -3.93
CA PHE A 374 4.79 10.16 -3.55
C PHE A 374 5.66 9.01 -3.01
N SER A 375 6.96 8.97 -3.37
CA SER A 375 7.90 7.99 -2.84
C SER A 375 8.05 8.05 -1.30
N GLU A 376 7.79 9.20 -0.68
CA GLU A 376 7.89 9.40 0.78
C GLU A 376 6.76 8.72 1.55
N PHE A 377 5.59 8.50 0.93
CA PHE A 377 4.43 7.85 1.57
C PHE A 377 4.55 6.32 1.63
N GLY A 378 5.66 5.75 1.13
CA GLY A 378 6.01 4.34 1.30
C GLY A 378 4.98 3.36 0.72
N LYS A 379 4.56 2.38 1.53
CA LYS A 379 3.69 1.27 1.14
C LYS A 379 2.19 1.64 1.05
N ASP A 380 1.76 2.74 1.65
CA ASP A 380 0.35 3.15 1.72
C ASP A 380 -0.09 3.94 0.47
N ARG A 381 0.03 3.31 -0.70
CA ARG A 381 -0.26 3.94 -1.99
C ARG A 381 -1.78 4.15 -2.18
N SER A 382 -2.33 5.32 -1.85
CA SER A 382 -3.76 5.62 -1.98
C SER A 382 -4.06 6.70 -3.02
N LEU A 383 -5.20 6.59 -3.72
CA LEU A 383 -5.74 7.66 -4.58
C LEU A 383 -5.83 8.99 -3.85
N PHE A 384 -6.23 8.97 -2.58
CA PHE A 384 -6.42 10.20 -1.81
C PHE A 384 -5.11 10.99 -1.67
N PHE A 385 -3.96 10.32 -1.52
CA PHE A 385 -2.66 11.01 -1.50
C PHE A 385 -2.29 11.61 -2.86
N VAL A 386 -2.56 10.92 -3.96
CA VAL A 386 -2.35 11.47 -5.32
C VAL A 386 -3.26 12.68 -5.56
N GLN A 387 -4.51 12.61 -5.10
CA GLN A 387 -5.47 13.71 -5.15
C GLN A 387 -5.00 14.90 -4.32
N SER A 388 -4.59 14.69 -3.06
CA SER A 388 -4.04 15.73 -2.20
C SER A 388 -2.85 16.43 -2.82
N LEU A 389 -1.89 15.67 -3.33
CA LEU A 389 -0.72 16.20 -4.00
C LEU A 389 -1.14 17.04 -5.23
N ALA A 390 -2.03 16.53 -6.09
CA ALA A 390 -2.50 17.27 -7.26
C ALA A 390 -3.17 18.60 -6.86
N CYS A 391 -3.99 18.59 -5.81
CA CYS A 391 -4.67 19.77 -5.30
C CYS A 391 -3.70 20.79 -4.68
N LEU A 392 -2.74 20.35 -3.85
CA LEU A 392 -1.72 21.21 -3.25
C LEU A 392 -0.81 21.84 -4.30
N ALA A 393 -0.42 21.06 -5.31
CA ALA A 393 0.34 21.54 -6.44
C ALA A 393 -0.44 22.61 -7.23
N ARG A 394 -1.76 22.41 -7.42
CA ARG A 394 -2.60 23.44 -8.06
C ARG A 394 -2.74 24.69 -7.22
N THR A 395 -2.96 24.52 -5.92
CA THR A 395 -2.99 25.64 -4.96
C THR A 395 -1.73 26.48 -5.05
N HIS A 396 -0.55 25.85 -5.11
CA HIS A 396 0.72 26.54 -5.27
C HIS A 396 0.86 27.28 -6.62
N GLN A 397 0.35 26.72 -7.72
CA GLN A 397 0.36 27.40 -9.02
C GLN A 397 -0.52 28.66 -9.00
N LEU A 398 -1.70 28.54 -8.40
CA LEU A 398 -2.69 29.63 -8.31
C LEU A 398 -2.25 30.69 -7.31
N SER A 399 -1.58 30.32 -6.22
CA SER A 399 -1.05 31.26 -5.24
C SER A 399 0.19 31.98 -5.77
N GLY A 400 0.01 33.23 -6.19
CA GLY A 400 1.10 34.09 -6.65
C GLY A 400 1.61 33.81 -8.08
N ASN A 401 0.85 33.06 -8.90
CA ASN A 401 1.14 32.78 -10.31
C ASN A 401 2.56 32.22 -10.54
N ARG A 402 2.97 31.24 -9.71
CA ARG A 402 4.33 30.69 -9.74
C ARG A 402 4.35 29.32 -10.43
N PRO A 403 5.26 29.09 -11.40
CA PRO A 403 5.44 27.75 -11.94
C PRO A 403 5.95 26.80 -10.84
N LEU A 404 5.52 25.53 -10.89
CA LEU A 404 6.14 24.47 -10.10
C LEU A 404 7.55 24.22 -10.63
N VAL A 405 8.54 24.89 -10.05
CA VAL A 405 9.95 24.71 -10.42
C VAL A 405 10.51 23.49 -9.68
N ILE A 406 10.59 22.36 -10.38
CA ILE A 406 11.05 21.11 -9.79
C ILE A 406 12.58 21.01 -9.86
N ASN A 407 13.28 21.78 -9.01
CA ASN A 407 14.74 21.73 -8.90
C ASN A 407 15.23 20.36 -8.41
N SER A 408 16.51 20.04 -8.67
CA SER A 408 17.16 18.79 -8.26
C SER A 408 17.31 18.64 -6.75
N ASN A 409 17.23 19.76 -6.02
CA ASN A 409 16.98 19.82 -4.59
C ASN A 409 15.48 20.10 -4.42
N VAL A 410 14.73 19.11 -3.93
CA VAL A 410 13.29 19.25 -3.74
C VAL A 410 13.08 20.29 -2.65
N ASN A 411 12.69 21.52 -3.03
CA ASN A 411 12.10 22.44 -2.09
C ASN A 411 10.67 21.93 -1.85
N THR A 412 10.51 21.09 -0.83
CA THR A 412 9.22 20.63 -0.31
C THR A 412 8.60 21.77 0.48
N ASP A 413 8.04 22.76 -0.20
CA ASP A 413 7.21 23.78 0.47
C ASP A 413 5.82 23.23 0.85
N VAL A 414 5.58 21.92 0.64
CA VAL A 414 4.34 21.23 1.02
C VAL A 414 4.68 20.17 2.07
N SER A 415 4.06 20.28 3.23
CA SER A 415 4.29 19.35 4.34
C SER A 415 3.52 18.03 4.18
N ILE A 416 4.06 16.93 4.69
CA ILE A 416 3.39 15.64 4.90
C ILE A 416 2.11 15.84 5.71
N TYR A 417 2.13 16.77 6.67
CA TYR A 417 0.94 17.16 7.43
C TYR A 417 -0.19 17.62 6.49
N ASP A 418 0.07 18.58 5.59
CA ASP A 418 -0.92 19.11 4.66
C ASP A 418 -1.44 18.03 3.70
N ILE A 419 -0.54 17.17 3.21
CA ILE A 419 -0.89 16.10 2.28
C ILE A 419 -1.84 15.09 2.93
N CYS A 420 -1.50 14.62 4.13
CA CYS A 420 -2.29 13.66 4.89
C CYS A 420 -3.62 14.27 5.36
N LEU A 421 -3.61 15.51 5.85
CA LEU A 421 -4.81 16.19 6.31
C LEU A 421 -5.77 16.46 5.17
N LEU A 422 -5.26 16.92 4.02
CA LEU A 422 -6.07 17.11 2.82
C LEU A 422 -6.63 15.78 2.31
N ALA A 423 -5.88 14.68 2.43
CA ALA A 423 -6.38 13.35 2.03
C ALA A 423 -7.58 12.93 2.90
N ALA A 424 -7.51 13.15 4.21
CA ALA A 424 -8.62 12.92 5.13
C ALA A 424 -9.82 13.82 4.79
N SER A 425 -9.59 15.11 4.53
CA SER A 425 -10.65 16.07 4.21
C SER A 425 -11.34 15.76 2.87
N LEU A 426 -10.59 15.36 1.83
CA LEU A 426 -11.13 14.90 0.55
C LEU A 426 -11.99 13.64 0.73
N ALA A 427 -11.60 12.73 1.63
CA ALA A 427 -12.42 11.58 1.97
C ALA A 427 -13.74 12.01 2.64
N CYS A 428 -13.72 12.99 3.55
CA CYS A 428 -14.93 13.57 4.18
C CYS A 428 -15.89 14.19 3.15
N CYS A 429 -15.37 14.98 2.21
CA CYS A 429 -16.19 15.55 1.13
C CYS A 429 -16.82 14.45 0.26
N ARG A 430 -16.07 13.37 -0.03
CA ARG A 430 -16.58 12.25 -0.83
C ARG A 430 -17.65 11.44 -0.09
N GLU A 431 -17.51 11.24 1.22
CA GLU A 431 -18.49 10.49 2.01
C GLU A 431 -19.77 11.29 2.27
N GLN A 432 -19.71 12.63 2.21
CA GLN A 432 -20.89 13.50 2.29
C GLN A 432 -21.93 13.16 1.21
N ASP A 433 -21.48 12.88 -0.01
CA ASP A 433 -22.36 12.59 -1.14
C ASP A 433 -22.98 11.17 -1.08
N LYS A 434 -22.56 10.34 -0.12
CA LYS A 434 -23.00 8.94 0.03
C LYS A 434 -24.02 8.72 1.15
N ILE A 435 -24.25 9.69 2.03
CA ILE A 435 -25.18 9.50 3.16
C ILE A 435 -26.64 9.41 2.69
N GLU A 436 -27.45 8.69 3.47
CA GLU A 436 -28.90 8.63 3.29
C GLU A 436 -29.52 10.04 3.28
N ALA A 437 -30.55 10.24 2.44
CA ALA A 437 -31.16 11.54 2.23
C ALA A 437 -31.67 12.21 3.52
N ILE A 438 -32.11 11.41 4.50
CA ILE A 438 -32.65 11.90 5.78
C ILE A 438 -31.62 12.67 6.62
N ALA A 439 -30.33 12.33 6.52
CA ALA A 439 -29.26 12.93 7.32
C ALA A 439 -28.36 13.90 6.53
N ARG A 440 -28.69 14.17 5.26
CA ARG A 440 -27.82 14.91 4.34
C ARG A 440 -27.53 16.34 4.82
N ASP A 441 -28.50 17.01 5.42
CA ASP A 441 -28.39 18.41 5.84
C ASP A 441 -27.49 18.61 7.06
N LYS A 442 -27.32 17.57 7.89
CA LYS A 442 -26.48 17.61 9.11
C LYS A 442 -25.07 17.06 8.90
N PHE A 443 -24.84 16.35 7.80
CA PHE A 443 -23.62 15.58 7.55
C PHE A 443 -22.62 16.31 6.65
N ASP A 444 -21.89 17.27 7.22
CA ASP A 444 -20.85 18.03 6.51
C ASP A 444 -19.43 17.46 6.75
N ALA A 445 -18.47 17.88 5.92
CA ALA A 445 -17.09 17.41 6.00
C ALA A 445 -16.36 17.84 7.29
N SER A 446 -16.74 18.97 7.88
CA SER A 446 -16.08 19.53 9.07
C SER A 446 -16.40 18.73 10.32
N ARG A 447 -17.69 18.42 10.55
CA ARG A 447 -18.15 17.52 11.62
C ARG A 447 -17.58 16.11 11.44
N GLN A 448 -17.53 15.60 10.20
CA GLN A 448 -16.87 14.33 9.91
C GLN A 448 -15.40 14.33 10.35
N LEU A 449 -14.61 15.33 9.93
CA LEU A 449 -13.19 15.43 10.28
C LEU A 449 -12.97 15.59 11.78
N LYS A 450 -13.83 16.38 12.45
CA LYS A 450 -13.81 16.54 13.91
C LYS A 450 -14.06 15.21 14.63
N LEU A 451 -15.05 14.44 14.20
CA LEU A 451 -15.32 13.13 14.80
C LEU A 451 -14.21 12.11 14.48
N LEU A 452 -13.65 12.11 13.27
CA LEU A 452 -12.50 11.26 12.91
C LEU A 452 -11.26 11.57 13.76
N THR A 453 -11.02 12.85 14.05
CA THR A 453 -9.97 13.29 14.97
C THR A 453 -10.16 12.65 16.35
N TYR A 454 -11.39 12.66 16.86
CA TYR A 454 -11.72 11.99 18.13
C TYR A 454 -11.55 10.47 18.06
N PHE A 455 -11.94 9.86 16.94
CA PHE A 455 -11.74 8.43 16.73
C PHE A 455 -10.27 8.04 16.66
N ALA A 456 -9.39 8.89 16.13
CA ALA A 456 -7.94 8.66 16.13
C ALA A 456 -7.37 8.61 17.55
N LEU A 457 -7.88 9.45 18.46
CA LEU A 457 -7.55 9.42 19.87
C LEU A 457 -8.03 8.12 20.54
N LEU A 458 -9.30 7.75 20.35
CA LEU A 458 -9.85 6.49 20.87
C LEU A 458 -9.11 5.25 20.35
N ALA A 459 -8.70 5.26 19.08
CA ALA A 459 -7.97 4.17 18.45
C ALA A 459 -6.53 4.05 18.99
N SER A 460 -5.94 5.16 19.44
CA SER A 460 -4.55 5.21 19.91
C SER A 460 -4.43 5.14 21.44
N ALA A 461 -5.53 5.33 22.17
CA ALA A 461 -5.56 5.25 23.63
C ALA A 461 -5.37 3.80 24.12
N ASP A 462 -4.65 3.67 25.24
CA ASP A 462 -4.60 2.43 26.00
C ASP A 462 -5.94 2.15 26.72
N ALA A 463 -6.04 1.02 27.41
CA ALA A 463 -7.27 0.63 28.11
C ALA A 463 -7.66 1.62 29.21
N ASN A 464 -6.70 2.23 29.91
CA ASN A 464 -6.96 3.13 31.05
C ASN A 464 -7.41 4.51 30.59
N LEU A 465 -6.75 5.08 29.59
CA LEU A 465 -7.09 6.35 28.98
C LEU A 465 -8.39 6.27 28.18
N SER A 466 -8.65 5.14 27.51
CA SER A 466 -9.91 4.93 26.80
C SER A 466 -11.14 4.99 27.72
N LEU A 467 -11.01 4.66 29.01
CA LEU A 467 -12.10 4.79 29.99
C LEU A 467 -12.42 6.25 30.36
N ARG A 468 -11.49 7.17 30.11
CA ARG A 468 -11.66 8.62 30.35
C ARG A 468 -12.24 9.35 29.14
N LEU A 469 -12.36 8.66 28.02
CA LEU A 469 -12.93 9.18 26.79
C LEU A 469 -14.40 8.71 26.66
N SER A 470 -15.25 9.57 26.10
CA SER A 470 -16.59 9.20 25.69
C SER A 470 -16.57 8.12 24.63
N ARG A 471 -17.56 7.23 24.70
CA ARG A 471 -17.78 6.19 23.68
C ARG A 471 -18.11 6.81 22.32
N PRO A 472 -17.82 6.13 21.20
CA PRO A 472 -18.03 6.69 19.86
C PRO A 472 -19.42 7.23 19.59
N ASN A 473 -20.46 6.56 20.09
CA ASN A 473 -21.84 6.99 19.87
C ASN A 473 -22.15 8.30 20.59
N ALA A 474 -21.67 8.48 21.83
CA ALA A 474 -21.81 9.72 22.58
C ALA A 474 -20.99 10.87 21.95
N ALA A 475 -19.80 10.57 21.43
CA ALA A 475 -19.01 11.54 20.70
C ALA A 475 -19.69 11.97 19.38
N ALA A 476 -20.29 11.04 18.64
CA ALA A 476 -21.04 11.34 17.43
C ALA A 476 -22.27 12.21 17.73
N GLN A 477 -23.01 11.89 18.80
CA GLN A 477 -24.14 12.68 19.27
C GLN A 477 -23.71 14.13 19.53
N SER A 478 -22.62 14.31 20.28
CA SER A 478 -22.10 15.64 20.61
C SER A 478 -21.55 16.41 19.42
N VAL A 479 -20.86 15.75 18.47
CA VAL A 479 -20.24 16.43 17.31
C VAL A 479 -21.27 16.80 16.24
N PHE A 480 -22.27 15.94 16.01
CA PHE A 480 -23.31 16.19 15.01
C PHE A 480 -24.52 16.94 15.56
N ASP A 481 -24.63 17.10 16.88
CA ASP A 481 -25.73 17.77 17.55
C ASP A 481 -27.10 17.18 17.14
N ILE A 482 -27.21 15.85 17.27
CA ILE A 482 -28.42 15.09 16.92
C ILE A 482 -28.96 14.45 18.20
N ASP A 483 -30.24 14.63 18.50
CA ASP A 483 -30.88 13.97 19.62
C ASP A 483 -31.24 12.52 19.25
N PRO A 484 -30.57 11.48 19.79
CA PRO A 484 -30.82 10.09 19.38
C PRO A 484 -32.22 9.60 19.79
N VAL A 485 -32.90 10.27 20.72
CA VAL A 485 -34.26 9.90 21.16
C VAL A 485 -35.30 10.43 20.17
N ASN A 486 -35.17 11.70 19.76
CA ASN A 486 -36.14 12.36 18.90
C ASN A 486 -35.81 12.23 17.40
N GLU A 487 -34.53 12.05 17.06
CA GLU A 487 -33.99 12.04 15.69
C GLU A 487 -33.23 10.73 15.41
N ASN A 488 -33.78 9.60 15.90
CA ASN A 488 -33.13 8.29 15.87
C ASN A 488 -32.73 7.84 14.45
N GLU A 489 -33.58 8.08 13.44
CA GLU A 489 -33.29 7.67 12.06
C GLU A 489 -32.10 8.45 11.47
N GLU A 490 -32.03 9.75 11.73
CA GLU A 490 -30.90 10.61 11.32
C GLU A 490 -29.62 10.20 12.04
N PHE A 491 -29.69 10.04 13.37
CA PHE A 491 -28.56 9.61 14.19
C PHE A 491 -28.01 8.26 13.72
N THR A 492 -28.91 7.31 13.43
CA THR A 492 -28.55 5.99 12.89
C THR A 492 -27.88 6.09 11.53
N ALA A 493 -28.37 6.96 10.62
CA ALA A 493 -27.78 7.16 9.31
C ALA A 493 -26.37 7.78 9.42
N VAL A 494 -26.19 8.81 10.26
CA VAL A 494 -24.88 9.42 10.54
C VAL A 494 -23.93 8.41 11.17
N LEU A 495 -24.36 7.67 12.19
CA LEU A 495 -23.52 6.68 12.83
C LEU A 495 -23.11 5.57 11.87
N ARG A 496 -24.00 5.06 11.03
CA ARG A 496 -23.64 4.03 10.02
C ARG A 496 -22.64 4.56 9.01
N GLN A 497 -22.81 5.80 8.56
CA GLN A 497 -21.92 6.41 7.58
C GLN A 497 -20.56 6.78 8.20
N MET A 498 -20.52 7.24 9.45
CA MET A 498 -19.28 7.46 10.21
C MET A 498 -18.61 6.16 10.60
N GLN A 499 -19.38 5.14 10.98
CA GLN A 499 -18.88 3.79 11.14
C GLN A 499 -18.29 3.34 9.84
N LYS A 500 -18.91 3.52 8.66
CA LYS A 500 -18.33 3.16 7.36
C LYS A 500 -17.03 3.90 7.04
N HIS A 501 -16.98 5.20 7.33
CA HIS A 501 -15.80 6.05 7.17
C HIS A 501 -14.69 5.58 8.14
N ALA A 502 -15.02 5.33 9.40
CA ALA A 502 -14.10 4.80 10.41
C ALA A 502 -13.80 3.30 10.24
N LEU A 503 -14.67 2.55 9.56
CA LEU A 503 -14.57 1.13 9.16
C LEU A 503 -13.60 0.97 8.02
N LEU A 504 -13.01 2.06 7.54
CA LEU A 504 -11.67 1.96 7.03
C LEU A 504 -10.86 1.01 7.94
N PHE A 505 -11.23 0.75 9.22
CA PHE A 505 -10.36 0.20 10.21
C PHE A 505 -10.92 -0.70 11.35
N ALA A 506 -12.19 -1.13 11.38
CA ALA A 506 -12.67 -1.97 12.50
C ALA A 506 -12.30 -3.46 12.36
N SER A 507 -11.95 -4.12 13.48
CA SER A 507 -11.78 -5.58 13.56
C SER A 507 -13.09 -6.30 13.89
N ARG A 508 -13.11 -7.61 13.62
CA ARG A 508 -14.26 -8.53 13.73
C ARG A 508 -14.95 -8.55 15.10
N ASP A 509 -14.25 -8.17 16.16
CA ASP A 509 -14.74 -8.24 17.54
C ASP A 509 -15.56 -7.01 17.98
N GLY A 510 -15.64 -5.97 17.15
CA GLY A 510 -16.16 -4.65 17.54
C GLY A 510 -17.62 -4.34 17.20
N LEU A 511 -18.37 -5.28 16.61
CA LEU A 511 -19.77 -5.06 16.21
C LEU A 511 -20.68 -6.10 16.86
N THR A 512 -20.64 -6.17 18.19
CA THR A 512 -21.79 -6.63 18.96
C THR A 512 -22.78 -5.46 19.09
N THR A 513 -24.06 -5.74 19.28
CA THR A 513 -25.09 -4.73 19.56
C THR A 513 -24.65 -3.84 20.74
N GLY A 514 -24.22 -2.60 20.47
CA GLY A 514 -23.65 -1.69 21.48
C GLY A 514 -22.56 -0.74 20.92
N ASP A 515 -21.72 -0.22 21.81
CA ASP A 515 -20.60 0.67 21.47
C ASP A 515 -19.46 -0.11 20.79
N TRP A 516 -19.04 0.40 19.62
CA TRP A 516 -17.95 -0.14 18.81
C TRP A 516 -16.60 0.51 19.19
N LYS A 517 -15.47 -0.04 18.74
CA LYS A 517 -14.13 0.57 18.92
C LYS A 517 -13.58 1.04 17.56
N PRO A 518 -13.21 2.32 17.40
CA PRO A 518 -12.52 2.78 16.20
C PRO A 518 -11.10 2.18 16.12
N ALA A 519 -10.63 1.90 14.92
CA ALA A 519 -9.22 1.62 14.65
C ALA A 519 -8.75 2.45 13.45
N PHE A 520 -7.46 2.34 13.03
CA PHE A 520 -6.91 2.85 11.76
C PHE A 520 -6.06 1.80 10.98
N LEU A 521 -6.08 1.79 9.64
CA LEU A 521 -5.45 0.92 8.60
C LEU A 521 -4.45 1.78 7.83
N SER A 522 -4.76 3.05 7.55
CA SER A 522 -3.75 4.02 7.14
C SER A 522 -3.25 4.69 8.40
N ASP A 523 -2.03 4.33 8.79
CA ASP A 523 -1.38 4.93 9.94
C ASP A 523 -1.05 6.40 9.68
N TRP A 524 -0.78 6.78 8.42
CA TRP A 524 -0.63 8.19 8.03
C TRP A 524 -1.85 9.05 8.37
N ILE A 525 -3.07 8.60 8.02
CA ILE A 525 -4.30 9.33 8.33
C ILE A 525 -4.56 9.38 9.84
N ARG A 526 -4.31 8.29 10.57
CA ARG A 526 -4.45 8.31 12.04
C ARG A 526 -3.48 9.30 12.68
N SER A 527 -2.21 9.23 12.26
CA SER A 527 -1.15 10.05 12.81
C SER A 527 -1.35 11.54 12.52
N VAL A 528 -1.82 11.92 11.32
CA VAL A 528 -2.12 13.33 11.05
C VAL A 528 -3.29 13.83 11.88
N LEU A 529 -4.29 12.99 12.14
CA LEU A 529 -5.41 13.34 13.01
C LEU A 529 -5.01 13.45 14.48
N LEU A 530 -4.02 12.67 14.95
CA LEU A 530 -3.42 12.88 16.28
C LEU A 530 -2.70 14.22 16.37
N VAL A 531 -1.92 14.60 15.34
CA VAL A 531 -1.26 15.91 15.29
C VAL A 531 -2.29 17.05 15.22
N ARG A 532 -3.36 16.88 14.44
CA ARG A 532 -4.48 17.82 14.41
C ARG A 532 -5.13 17.97 15.78
N ALA A 533 -5.34 16.88 16.52
CA ALA A 533 -5.88 16.92 17.88
C ALA A 533 -4.97 17.72 18.85
N TRP A 534 -3.66 17.70 18.62
CA TRP A 534 -2.71 18.51 19.38
C TRP A 534 -2.78 20.00 19.01
N GLN A 535 -2.84 20.32 17.71
CA GLN A 535 -2.79 21.71 17.21
C GLN A 535 -4.10 22.48 17.36
N SER A 536 -5.24 21.81 17.35
CA SER A 536 -6.54 22.49 17.35
C SER A 536 -7.01 22.88 18.76
N GLU A 537 -7.81 23.95 18.86
CA GLU A 537 -8.58 24.30 20.07
C GLU A 537 -9.72 23.29 20.26
N THR A 538 -9.39 22.03 20.54
CA THR A 538 -10.34 20.93 20.74
C THR A 538 -10.92 20.91 22.14
N ASP A 539 -11.27 22.07 22.69
CA ASP A 539 -12.01 22.10 23.94
C ASP A 539 -13.37 21.41 23.75
N GLY A 540 -13.64 20.39 24.58
CA GLY A 540 -14.88 19.63 24.54
C GLY A 540 -15.02 18.62 23.40
N LEU A 541 -13.93 18.23 22.71
CA LEU A 541 -13.99 17.17 21.70
C LEU A 541 -14.47 15.85 22.32
N GLY A 542 -15.66 15.39 21.92
CA GLY A 542 -16.32 14.24 22.54
C GLY A 542 -16.55 14.41 24.05
N GLY A 543 -16.62 15.64 24.56
CA GLY A 543 -16.82 15.95 25.98
C GLY A 543 -15.60 15.75 26.89
N ALA A 544 -14.42 15.46 26.34
CA ALA A 544 -13.19 15.29 27.13
C ALA A 544 -12.49 16.64 27.40
N SER A 545 -11.77 16.73 28.53
CA SER A 545 -10.94 17.89 28.84
C SER A 545 -9.67 17.92 27.98
N ARG A 546 -9.15 19.13 27.71
CA ARG A 546 -7.89 19.32 26.99
C ARG A 546 -6.73 18.53 27.58
N GLU A 547 -6.58 18.52 28.91
CA GLU A 547 -5.54 17.74 29.59
C GLU A 547 -5.66 16.23 29.31
N THR A 548 -6.89 15.71 29.24
CA THR A 548 -7.12 14.29 28.92
C THR A 548 -6.74 13.99 27.47
N LEU A 549 -7.12 14.87 26.54
CA LEU A 549 -6.79 14.73 25.12
C LEU A 549 -5.27 14.80 24.90
N GLU A 550 -4.59 15.76 25.52
CA GLU A 550 -3.13 15.89 25.48
C GLU A 550 -2.45 14.63 26.02
N ARG A 551 -2.90 14.11 27.17
CA ARG A 551 -2.34 12.86 27.72
C ARG A 551 -2.52 11.67 26.77
N VAL A 552 -3.65 11.59 26.07
CA VAL A 552 -3.88 10.55 25.06
C VAL A 552 -2.94 10.69 23.87
N VAL A 553 -2.67 11.91 23.39
CA VAL A 553 -1.71 12.14 22.29
C VAL A 553 -0.30 11.72 22.72
N LEU A 554 0.15 12.12 23.91
CA LEU A 554 1.49 11.81 24.40
C LEU A 554 1.71 10.29 24.57
N GLN A 555 0.71 9.58 25.07
CA GLN A 555 0.74 8.13 25.31
C GLN A 555 0.10 7.32 24.18
N ALA A 556 -0.03 7.91 22.99
CA ALA A 556 -0.67 7.29 21.85
C ALA A 556 0.11 6.06 21.37
N ARG A 557 -0.56 4.93 21.25
CA ARG A 557 -0.01 3.70 20.66
C ARG A 557 0.15 3.83 19.15
N ARG A 558 1.16 3.14 18.60
CA ARG A 558 1.48 3.14 17.16
C ARG A 558 1.69 4.55 16.60
N ALA A 559 2.17 5.51 17.38
CA ALA A 559 2.26 6.91 16.95
C ALA A 559 3.60 7.30 16.31
N GLY A 560 4.46 6.33 15.96
CA GLY A 560 5.78 6.56 15.37
C GLY A 560 5.77 7.49 14.14
N LEU A 561 4.80 7.39 13.23
CA LEU A 561 4.67 8.32 12.10
C LEU A 561 4.28 9.75 12.51
N ALA A 562 3.46 9.89 13.57
CA ALA A 562 3.06 11.21 14.06
C ALA A 562 4.30 11.95 14.61
N PHE A 563 5.06 11.29 15.47
CA PHE A 563 6.22 11.87 16.13
C PHE A 563 7.48 11.89 15.26
N GLY A 564 7.72 10.85 14.46
CA GLY A 564 8.92 10.74 13.62
C GLY A 564 8.82 11.40 12.25
N SER A 565 7.62 11.74 11.77
CA SER A 565 7.46 12.28 10.41
C SER A 565 6.58 13.52 10.34
N ILE A 566 5.43 13.56 11.03
CA ILE A 566 4.45 14.65 10.85
C ILE A 566 4.76 15.86 11.75
N PHE A 567 4.95 15.68 13.06
CA PHE A 567 5.36 16.79 13.95
C PHE A 567 6.68 17.45 13.48
N PRO A 568 7.72 16.70 13.08
CA PRO A 568 8.97 17.28 12.56
C PRO A 568 8.85 17.99 11.20
N ASP A 569 7.70 17.87 10.53
CA ASP A 569 7.47 18.49 9.22
C ASP A 569 6.51 19.69 9.28
N LEU A 570 6.06 20.06 10.48
CA LEU A 570 5.30 21.28 10.69
C LEU A 570 6.10 22.54 10.27
N PRO A 571 5.41 23.67 9.97
CA PRO A 571 6.05 24.95 9.67
C PRO A 571 7.03 25.36 10.77
N ILE A 572 8.14 26.04 10.42
CA ILE A 572 9.29 26.27 11.33
C ILE A 572 8.87 26.90 12.67
N GLU A 573 8.03 27.94 12.64
CA GLU A 573 7.57 28.65 13.84
C GLU A 573 6.77 27.73 14.77
N GLU A 574 5.82 26.98 14.21
CA GLU A 574 5.00 26.00 14.95
C GLU A 574 5.82 24.81 15.43
N ARG A 575 6.68 24.27 14.56
CA ARG A 575 7.50 23.09 14.83
C ARG A 575 8.46 23.30 15.99
N THR A 576 9.12 24.45 16.04
CA THR A 576 10.12 24.74 17.08
C THR A 576 9.47 24.83 18.46
N ALA A 577 8.34 25.55 18.56
CA ALA A 577 7.56 25.65 19.79
C ALA A 577 6.99 24.28 20.20
N THR A 578 6.43 23.55 19.23
CA THR A 578 5.84 22.22 19.44
C THR A 578 6.89 21.21 19.91
N LEU A 579 8.09 21.19 19.31
CA LEU A 579 9.17 20.29 19.69
C LEU A 579 9.65 20.58 21.12
N ALA A 580 9.82 21.86 21.47
CA ALA A 580 10.20 22.25 22.83
C ALA A 580 9.16 21.77 23.84
N GLU A 581 7.87 22.05 23.61
CA GLU A 581 6.77 21.64 24.49
C GLU A 581 6.63 20.11 24.59
N LEU A 582 6.59 19.41 23.45
CA LEU A 582 6.45 17.97 23.40
C LEU A 582 7.62 17.26 24.08
N SER A 583 8.86 17.75 23.92
CA SER A 583 10.03 17.13 24.56
C SER A 583 9.90 17.12 26.09
N VAL A 584 9.38 18.20 26.69
CA VAL A 584 9.14 18.30 28.14
C VAL A 584 8.01 17.38 28.57
N LYS A 585 6.86 17.43 27.89
CA LYS A 585 5.68 16.64 28.26
C LYS A 585 5.90 15.14 28.07
N LEU A 586 6.56 14.73 26.99
CA LEU A 586 6.90 13.33 26.73
C LEU A 586 7.96 12.82 27.72
N ALA A 587 9.00 13.61 28.01
CA ALA A 587 9.99 13.23 29.02
C ALA A 587 9.36 13.06 30.41
N SER A 588 8.45 13.96 30.81
CA SER A 588 7.70 13.83 32.07
C SER A 588 6.87 12.54 32.09
N ALA A 589 6.08 12.28 31.05
CA ALA A 589 5.25 11.08 30.97
C ALA A 589 6.07 9.78 30.91
N ALA A 590 7.23 9.79 30.24
CA ALA A 590 8.15 8.67 30.23
C ALA A 590 8.73 8.43 31.64
N ASN A 591 9.14 9.49 32.35
CA ASN A 591 9.65 9.39 33.71
C ASN A 591 8.58 8.97 34.74
N GLU A 592 7.29 9.16 34.43
CA GLU A 592 6.15 8.60 35.17
C GLU A 592 5.92 7.11 34.88
N GLY A 593 6.68 6.51 33.97
CA GLY A 593 6.64 5.09 33.64
C GLY A 593 5.77 4.72 32.45
N SER A 594 5.48 5.66 31.52
CA SER A 594 4.76 5.35 30.28
C SER A 594 5.70 4.88 29.17
N PRO A 595 5.63 3.60 28.73
CA PRO A 595 6.44 3.10 27.62
C PRO A 595 6.06 3.76 26.30
N GLU A 596 4.76 4.00 26.05
CA GLU A 596 4.29 4.67 24.83
C GLU A 596 4.82 6.11 24.72
N ALA A 597 4.82 6.89 25.81
CA ALA A 597 5.38 8.24 25.79
C ALA A 597 6.90 8.22 25.57
N CYS A 598 7.60 7.23 26.13
CA CYS A 598 9.04 7.05 25.91
C CYS A 598 9.34 6.72 24.43
N ALA A 599 8.58 5.82 23.82
CA ALA A 599 8.72 5.51 22.39
C ALA A 599 8.46 6.75 21.52
N ASN A 600 7.38 7.46 21.80
CA ASN A 600 7.00 8.68 21.08
C ASN A 600 8.05 9.78 21.21
N TYR A 601 8.71 9.90 22.37
CA TYR A 601 9.86 10.80 22.55
C TYR A 601 10.99 10.46 21.58
N TRP A 602 11.43 9.20 21.53
CA TRP A 602 12.55 8.82 20.67
C TRP A 602 12.23 8.95 19.19
N HIS A 603 11.00 8.61 18.77
CA HIS A 603 10.55 8.91 17.40
C HIS A 603 10.63 10.40 17.10
N LEU A 604 10.20 11.28 18.02
CA LEU A 604 10.26 12.73 17.85
C LEU A 604 11.68 13.24 17.67
N ILE A 605 12.61 12.79 18.51
CA ILE A 605 14.02 13.21 18.45
C ILE A 605 14.71 12.73 17.16
N VAL A 606 14.42 11.49 16.76
CA VAL A 606 14.97 10.90 15.54
C VAL A 606 14.46 11.66 14.30
N GLY A 607 13.16 11.96 14.25
CA GLY A 607 12.54 12.70 13.15
C GLY A 607 12.90 14.19 13.09
N ALA A 608 13.22 14.81 14.23
CA ALA A 608 13.58 16.23 14.29
C ALA A 608 14.84 16.55 13.46
N LYS A 609 14.82 17.69 12.76
CA LYS A 609 15.99 18.18 11.99
C LYS A 609 17.10 18.60 12.95
N ASP A 610 18.37 18.45 12.54
CA ASP A 610 19.54 18.72 13.39
C ASP A 610 19.50 20.11 14.08
N GLN A 611 19.08 21.14 13.34
CA GLN A 611 18.93 22.50 13.85
C GLN A 611 17.85 22.63 14.94
N ASP A 612 16.76 21.86 14.82
CA ASP A 612 15.61 21.93 15.74
C ASP A 612 15.89 21.12 17.01
N ARG A 613 16.75 20.10 16.96
CA ARG A 613 17.13 19.32 18.17
C ARG A 613 17.79 20.15 19.26
N SER A 614 18.33 21.32 18.91
CA SER A 614 18.85 22.30 19.88
C SER A 614 17.77 22.87 20.81
N THR A 615 16.49 22.76 20.44
CA THR A 615 15.35 23.28 21.23
C THR A 615 14.77 22.25 22.19
N VAL A 616 15.34 21.04 22.24
CA VAL A 616 14.94 19.98 23.17
C VAL A 616 15.34 20.39 24.58
N GLN A 617 14.36 20.57 25.46
CA GLN A 617 14.57 21.11 26.81
C GLN A 617 14.69 20.01 27.88
N ALA A 618 14.16 18.82 27.60
CA ALA A 618 14.17 17.70 28.53
C ALA A 618 14.36 16.37 27.80
N ARG A 619 14.82 15.37 28.55
CA ARG A 619 14.99 13.98 28.09
C ARG A 619 14.44 13.02 29.15
N PRO A 620 13.91 11.85 28.75
CA PRO A 620 13.69 10.75 29.67
C PRO A 620 14.97 10.40 30.42
N ALA A 621 14.84 9.98 31.68
CA ALA A 621 16.00 9.57 32.48
C ALA A 621 16.67 8.32 31.90
N ASN A 622 15.85 7.37 31.43
CA ASN A 622 16.24 6.15 30.71
C ASN A 622 15.08 5.75 29.79
N ILE A 623 15.32 4.76 28.91
CA ILE A 623 14.24 4.05 28.22
C ILE A 623 13.45 3.24 29.24
N VAL A 624 12.13 3.46 29.26
CA VAL A 624 11.20 2.81 30.19
C VAL A 624 11.05 1.33 29.82
N ASP A 625 10.91 0.46 30.82
CA ASP A 625 10.61 -0.96 30.59
C ASP A 625 9.40 -1.16 29.67
N LEU A 626 9.48 -2.15 28.78
CA LEU A 626 8.48 -2.48 27.76
C LEU A 626 8.31 -1.43 26.65
N THR A 627 9.19 -0.43 26.56
CA THR A 627 9.19 0.51 25.43
C THR A 627 9.49 -0.23 24.13
N ASP A 628 8.63 -0.03 23.14
CA ASP A 628 8.80 -0.60 21.80
C ASP A 628 9.38 0.45 20.84
N LEU A 629 10.64 0.24 20.47
CA LEU A 629 11.41 1.00 19.47
C LEU A 629 11.74 0.12 18.25
N SER A 630 10.92 -0.90 17.99
CA SER A 630 11.08 -1.77 16.82
C SER A 630 10.95 -0.95 15.53
N GLU A 631 11.72 -1.34 14.51
CA GLU A 631 11.82 -0.68 13.20
C GLU A 631 12.27 0.79 13.25
N LEU A 632 12.73 1.30 14.42
CA LEU A 632 13.27 2.65 14.54
C LEU A 632 14.56 2.78 13.70
N GLU A 633 14.58 3.75 12.80
CA GLU A 633 15.76 4.07 11.98
C GLU A 633 16.42 5.37 12.47
N VAL A 634 17.58 5.23 13.10
CA VAL A 634 18.38 6.32 13.66
C VAL A 634 19.58 6.58 12.75
N GLU A 635 19.76 7.81 12.27
CA GLU A 635 20.93 8.21 11.47
C GLU A 635 21.65 9.40 12.10
N GLY A 636 22.98 9.29 12.26
CA GLY A 636 23.85 10.43 12.56
C GLY A 636 23.71 11.04 13.97
N LEU A 637 22.98 10.38 14.87
CA LEU A 637 22.67 10.89 16.20
C LEU A 637 23.74 10.55 17.25
N GLN A 638 23.88 11.45 18.23
CA GLN A 638 24.64 11.24 19.46
C GLN A 638 23.67 10.81 20.57
N LEU A 639 23.85 9.60 21.08
CA LEU A 639 23.09 9.00 22.15
C LEU A 639 24.01 8.81 23.36
N ASP A 640 23.51 9.13 24.55
CA ASP A 640 24.26 9.06 25.80
C ASP A 640 23.60 8.05 26.77
N GLU A 641 23.99 8.09 28.04
CA GLU A 641 23.49 7.21 29.10
C GLU A 641 21.96 7.23 29.26
N HIS A 642 21.27 8.31 28.85
CA HIS A 642 19.80 8.39 28.90
C HIS A 642 19.12 7.45 27.89
N PHE A 643 19.88 6.91 26.93
CA PHE A 643 19.42 5.88 25.99
C PHE A 643 19.63 4.45 26.56
N SER A 644 19.93 4.31 27.85
CA SER A 644 19.96 3.02 28.53
C SER A 644 18.57 2.42 28.65
N ALA A 645 18.45 1.10 28.57
CA ALA A 645 17.18 0.39 28.63
C ALA A 645 17.27 -0.89 29.45
N ASN A 646 16.18 -1.21 30.14
CA ASN A 646 15.92 -2.52 30.69
C ASN A 646 14.62 -3.06 30.07
N LEU A 647 14.61 -4.30 29.58
CA LEU A 647 13.41 -4.95 29.05
C LEU A 647 12.69 -4.13 27.96
N ALA A 648 13.41 -3.64 26.95
CA ALA A 648 12.86 -2.88 25.81
C ALA A 648 12.99 -3.64 24.47
N PHE A 649 12.23 -3.22 23.46
CA PHE A 649 12.21 -3.86 22.13
C PHE A 649 12.85 -2.95 21.07
N PHE A 650 13.75 -3.50 20.28
CA PHE A 650 14.50 -2.87 19.20
C PHE A 650 14.49 -3.74 17.94
N VAL A 651 13.44 -4.56 17.77
CA VAL A 651 13.34 -5.55 16.69
C VAL A 651 13.43 -4.86 15.34
N ALA A 652 14.32 -5.36 14.47
CA ALA A 652 14.57 -4.78 13.14
C ALA A 652 14.92 -3.28 13.10
N SER A 653 15.33 -2.69 14.23
CA SER A 653 15.80 -1.30 14.30
C SER A 653 17.13 -1.12 13.56
N LYS A 654 17.41 0.10 13.11
CA LYS A 654 18.64 0.44 12.38
C LYS A 654 19.30 1.67 12.96
N PHE A 655 20.57 1.56 13.29
CA PHE A 655 21.42 2.66 13.73
C PHE A 655 22.52 2.86 12.70
N THR A 656 22.59 4.03 12.09
CA THR A 656 23.55 4.31 11.01
C THR A 656 24.36 5.55 11.34
N SER A 657 25.70 5.43 11.35
CA SER A 657 26.61 6.55 11.65
C SER A 657 26.34 7.23 13.01
N CYS A 658 25.86 6.48 14.00
CA CYS A 658 25.55 6.99 15.33
C CYS A 658 26.75 6.92 16.29
N SER A 659 26.77 7.80 17.29
CA SER A 659 27.69 7.70 18.44
C SER A 659 26.89 7.38 19.69
N ILE A 660 27.19 6.27 20.36
CA ILE A 660 26.50 5.84 21.58
C ILE A 660 27.53 5.77 22.71
N ALA A 661 27.30 6.51 23.79
CA ALA A 661 28.24 6.59 24.92
C ALA A 661 27.56 6.28 26.25
N GLY A 662 28.13 5.37 27.04
CA GLY A 662 27.70 5.10 28.42
C GLY A 662 26.34 4.40 28.58
N ALA A 663 25.71 3.98 27.49
CA ALA A 663 24.41 3.30 27.53
C ALA A 663 24.53 1.85 28.03
N THR A 664 23.56 1.43 28.84
CA THR A 664 23.43 0.03 29.29
C THR A 664 22.10 -0.55 28.80
N PHE A 665 22.18 -1.68 28.11
CA PHE A 665 21.03 -2.45 27.65
C PHE A 665 20.97 -3.77 28.39
N SER A 666 19.93 -3.99 29.17
CA SER A 666 19.71 -5.24 29.90
C SER A 666 18.39 -5.91 29.50
N SER A 667 18.42 -7.21 29.20
CA SER A 667 17.22 -7.99 28.86
C SER A 667 16.39 -7.40 27.70
N CYS A 668 17.03 -6.71 26.76
CA CYS A 668 16.36 -6.08 25.62
C CYS A 668 16.30 -7.04 24.42
N ASP A 669 15.28 -6.89 23.58
CA ASP A 669 15.14 -7.65 22.34
C ASP A 669 15.65 -6.85 21.14
N PHE A 670 16.76 -7.28 20.55
CA PHE A 670 17.37 -6.71 19.37
C PHE A 670 17.27 -7.64 18.15
N SER A 671 16.28 -8.53 18.10
CA SER A 671 16.08 -9.45 16.99
C SER A 671 16.06 -8.72 15.64
N GLY A 672 17.08 -8.93 14.81
CA GLY A 672 17.19 -8.29 13.50
C GLY A 672 17.72 -6.86 13.51
N ALA A 673 18.16 -6.33 14.66
CA ALA A 673 18.67 -4.97 14.77
C ALA A 673 20.05 -4.82 14.11
N ILE A 674 20.27 -3.68 13.42
CA ILE A 674 21.49 -3.42 12.65
C ILE A 674 22.14 -2.10 13.09
N PHE A 675 23.41 -2.16 13.47
CA PHE A 675 24.28 -1.02 13.69
C PHE A 675 25.29 -0.94 12.55
N SER A 676 25.33 0.18 11.83
CA SER A 676 26.20 0.38 10.67
C SER A 676 27.01 1.67 10.79
N GLY A 677 28.34 1.57 10.79
CA GLY A 677 29.21 2.74 10.85
C GLY A 677 29.14 3.48 12.20
N CYS A 678 28.74 2.80 13.27
CA CYS A 678 28.52 3.43 14.58
C CYS A 678 29.79 3.42 15.43
N THR A 679 29.90 4.40 16.32
CA THR A 679 30.91 4.44 17.38
C THR A 679 30.23 4.17 18.72
N LEU A 680 30.66 3.13 19.42
CA LEU A 680 30.14 2.76 20.72
C LEU A 680 31.24 2.90 21.77
N THR A 681 30.98 3.66 22.83
CA THR A 681 31.95 3.94 23.90
C THR A 681 31.35 3.59 25.25
N ASN A 682 31.98 2.66 25.97
CA ASN A 682 31.52 2.17 27.28
C ASN A 682 30.05 1.72 27.28
N VAL A 683 29.63 1.05 26.20
CA VAL A 683 28.26 0.52 26.07
C VAL A 683 28.23 -0.93 26.54
N CYS A 684 27.21 -1.29 27.33
CA CYS A 684 27.02 -2.65 27.83
C CYS A 684 25.75 -3.27 27.25
N PHE A 685 25.86 -4.49 26.71
CA PHE A 685 24.73 -5.34 26.30
C PHE A 685 24.70 -6.59 27.16
N ALA A 686 23.76 -6.70 28.09
CA ALA A 686 23.64 -7.82 29.02
C ALA A 686 22.30 -8.55 28.84
N HIS A 687 22.34 -9.88 28.71
CA HIS A 687 21.15 -10.74 28.63
C HIS A 687 20.17 -10.37 27.50
N CYS A 688 20.67 -9.77 26.42
CA CYS A 688 19.84 -9.31 25.30
C CYS A 688 19.53 -10.43 24.30
N ASP A 689 18.37 -10.36 23.66
CA ASP A 689 17.95 -11.29 22.61
C ASP A 689 18.37 -10.77 21.22
N GLY A 690 18.86 -11.67 20.35
CA GLY A 690 19.31 -11.39 18.99
C GLY A 690 18.54 -12.19 17.92
N PRO A 691 18.96 -12.07 16.63
CA PRO A 691 20.31 -11.70 16.19
C PRO A 691 20.59 -10.19 16.14
N LEU A 692 21.75 -9.76 16.67
CA LEU A 692 22.31 -8.41 16.53
C LEU A 692 23.34 -8.35 15.39
N PHE A 693 23.31 -7.29 14.59
CA PHE A 693 24.26 -7.09 13.50
C PHE A 693 25.05 -5.79 13.69
N PHE A 694 26.37 -5.88 13.73
CA PHE A 694 27.28 -4.73 13.74
C PHE A 694 28.15 -4.75 12.49
N VAL A 695 28.13 -3.66 11.74
CA VAL A 695 28.82 -3.55 10.46
C VAL A 695 29.59 -2.24 10.43
N ASP A 696 30.91 -2.31 10.20
CA ASP A 696 31.79 -1.14 10.13
C ASP A 696 31.78 -0.30 11.43
N CYS A 697 31.60 -0.93 12.60
CA CYS A 697 31.50 -0.23 13.89
C CYS A 697 32.82 -0.19 14.66
N ASP A 698 33.03 0.88 15.42
CA ASP A 698 34.16 1.03 16.34
C ASP A 698 33.67 0.96 17.80
N PHE A 699 34.30 0.10 18.59
CA PHE A 699 33.97 -0.13 19.99
C PHE A 699 35.12 0.33 20.89
N PHE A 700 34.81 1.08 21.94
CA PHE A 700 35.76 1.55 22.94
C PHE A 700 35.28 1.11 24.32
N GLY A 701 35.95 0.14 24.94
CA GLY A 701 35.59 -0.33 26.28
C GLY A 701 34.16 -0.91 26.41
N CYS A 702 33.58 -1.45 25.33
CA CYS A 702 32.22 -2.00 25.36
C CYS A 702 32.19 -3.43 25.89
N SER A 703 31.06 -3.84 26.47
CA SER A 703 30.87 -5.20 26.99
C SER A 703 29.62 -5.88 26.44
N PHE A 704 29.73 -7.17 26.15
CA PHE A 704 28.62 -8.04 25.75
C PHE A 704 28.56 -9.23 26.70
N GLU A 705 27.43 -9.47 27.34
CA GLU A 705 27.27 -10.50 28.37
C GLU A 705 26.00 -11.33 28.12
N ASP A 706 26.17 -12.66 28.06
CA ASP A 706 25.07 -13.64 28.07
C ASP A 706 23.98 -13.37 27.02
N LEU A 707 24.38 -13.17 25.76
CA LEU A 707 23.46 -12.93 24.66
C LEU A 707 22.63 -14.19 24.37
N ARG A 708 21.37 -13.98 23.99
CA ARG A 708 20.38 -15.04 23.73
C ARG A 708 19.86 -14.93 22.30
N THR A 709 19.41 -16.03 21.71
CA THR A 709 18.80 -16.03 20.38
C THR A 709 17.94 -17.27 20.13
N SER A 710 16.92 -17.13 19.29
CA SER A 710 16.16 -18.25 18.72
C SER A 710 16.86 -18.89 17.52
N HIS A 711 17.76 -18.14 16.85
CA HIS A 711 18.49 -18.55 15.64
C HIS A 711 19.95 -18.12 15.71
N LEU A 712 20.88 -19.03 15.39
CA LEU A 712 22.31 -18.71 15.37
C LEU A 712 22.71 -18.00 14.05
N PRO A 713 23.65 -17.04 14.07
CA PRO A 713 24.36 -16.52 15.25
C PRO A 713 23.53 -15.51 16.07
N ALA A 714 23.84 -15.37 17.37
CA ALA A 714 23.20 -14.38 18.25
C ALA A 714 23.72 -12.95 17.99
N VAL A 715 24.99 -12.83 17.59
CA VAL A 715 25.57 -11.56 17.17
C VAL A 715 26.58 -11.77 16.03
N LEU A 716 26.57 -10.83 15.09
CA LEU A 716 27.44 -10.81 13.93
C LEU A 716 28.21 -9.49 13.87
N PHE A 717 29.54 -9.58 13.78
CA PHE A 717 30.43 -8.43 13.58
C PHE A 717 31.10 -8.50 12.20
N VAL A 718 31.01 -7.42 11.43
CA VAL A 718 31.62 -7.32 10.10
C VAL A 718 32.43 -6.04 10.00
N ASN A 719 33.73 -6.16 9.76
CA ASN A 719 34.67 -5.05 9.59
C ASN A 719 34.69 -4.08 10.78
N CYS A 720 34.56 -4.62 12.00
CA CYS A 720 34.51 -3.86 13.25
C CYS A 720 35.86 -3.76 13.95
N THR A 721 36.10 -2.66 14.67
CA THR A 721 37.30 -2.44 15.49
C THR A 721 36.95 -2.43 16.97
N PHE A 722 37.70 -3.17 17.80
CA PHE A 722 37.55 -3.21 19.25
C PHE A 722 38.80 -2.63 19.93
N ASN A 723 38.64 -1.50 20.59
CA ASN A 723 39.66 -0.84 21.40
C ASN A 723 39.35 -1.08 22.89
N GLY A 724 39.75 -2.26 23.37
CA GLY A 724 39.36 -2.77 24.69
C GLY A 724 37.91 -3.27 24.75
N GLY A 725 37.46 -3.60 25.96
CA GLY A 725 36.15 -4.22 26.18
C GLY A 725 36.23 -5.73 26.41
N LYS A 726 35.07 -6.39 26.52
CA LYS A 726 34.96 -7.82 26.80
C LYS A 726 33.66 -8.41 26.28
N ILE A 727 33.72 -9.62 25.74
CA ILE A 727 32.57 -10.43 25.34
C ILE A 727 32.55 -11.69 26.22
N SER A 728 31.51 -11.90 27.01
CA SER A 728 31.36 -13.04 27.92
C SER A 728 30.06 -13.80 27.74
N GLN A 729 30.14 -15.14 27.77
CA GLN A 729 28.98 -16.03 27.77
C GLN A 729 29.11 -17.06 28.88
N ASN A 730 28.29 -16.95 29.91
CA ASN A 730 28.24 -17.87 31.05
C ASN A 730 27.03 -18.83 30.96
N SER A 731 26.10 -18.57 30.05
CA SER A 731 24.85 -19.32 29.85
C SER A 731 24.67 -19.75 28.39
N HIS A 732 23.91 -20.81 28.10
CA HIS A 732 23.71 -21.23 26.72
C HIS A 732 22.91 -20.19 25.91
N PRO A 733 23.41 -19.73 24.75
CA PRO A 733 22.79 -18.63 23.98
C PRO A 733 21.54 -19.04 23.19
N SER A 734 21.27 -20.34 23.00
CA SER A 734 20.12 -20.83 22.22
C SER A 734 19.68 -22.22 22.68
N SER A 735 18.63 -22.79 22.05
CA SER A 735 18.16 -24.14 22.36
C SER A 735 19.28 -25.19 22.14
N PRO A 736 19.33 -26.29 22.93
CA PRO A 736 20.34 -27.35 22.77
C PRO A 736 20.36 -28.03 21.39
N SER A 737 19.29 -27.87 20.61
CA SER A 737 19.16 -28.40 19.24
C SER A 737 19.70 -27.49 18.14
N ALA A 738 20.11 -26.26 18.45
CA ALA A 738 20.61 -25.32 17.44
C ALA A 738 22.04 -25.70 16.99
N TYR A 739 22.30 -25.61 15.69
CA TYR A 739 23.59 -25.93 15.07
C TYR A 739 24.20 -24.67 14.45
N GLY A 740 25.43 -24.31 14.80
CA GLY A 740 26.11 -23.10 14.32
C GLY A 740 26.92 -22.40 15.41
N SER A 741 27.64 -21.34 15.04
CA SER A 741 28.37 -20.49 15.99
C SER A 741 27.42 -19.48 16.64
N ALA A 742 27.57 -19.22 17.94
CA ALA A 742 26.77 -18.21 18.64
C ALA A 742 27.22 -16.76 18.37
N ILE A 743 28.47 -16.56 17.97
CA ILE A 743 29.01 -15.27 17.56
C ILE A 743 29.91 -15.46 16.35
N GLU A 744 29.84 -14.53 15.40
CA GLU A 744 30.65 -14.57 14.18
C GLU A 744 31.37 -13.24 13.96
N PHE A 745 32.61 -13.32 13.48
CA PHE A 745 33.44 -12.18 13.10
C PHE A 745 33.86 -12.31 11.64
N TYR A 746 33.86 -11.20 10.91
CA TYR A 746 34.37 -11.10 9.55
C TYR A 746 35.22 -9.85 9.42
N ASP A 747 36.52 -10.01 9.16
CA ASP A 747 37.49 -8.90 9.02
C ASP A 747 37.53 -7.94 10.22
N CYS A 748 37.35 -8.45 11.44
CA CYS A 748 37.36 -7.67 12.69
C CYS A 748 38.75 -7.54 13.31
N ILE A 749 38.96 -6.48 14.08
CA ILE A 749 40.25 -6.18 14.74
C ILE A 749 40.02 -5.93 16.22
N THR A 750 40.87 -6.48 17.09
CA THR A 750 40.85 -6.20 18.53
C THR A 750 42.24 -5.79 19.04
N THR A 751 42.31 -4.82 19.95
CA THR A 751 43.55 -4.43 20.65
C THR A 751 43.86 -5.31 21.87
N SER A 752 42.90 -6.13 22.32
CA SER A 752 43.08 -7.09 23.41
C SER A 752 43.35 -8.47 22.83
N SER A 753 44.11 -9.30 23.53
CA SER A 753 44.30 -10.68 23.08
C SER A 753 42.93 -11.39 22.94
N PRO A 754 42.71 -12.24 21.92
CA PRO A 754 41.41 -12.91 21.73
C PRO A 754 40.94 -13.67 22.97
N ALA A 755 41.85 -14.26 23.73
CA ALA A 755 41.55 -14.97 24.98
C ALA A 755 41.13 -14.07 26.15
N GLU A 756 41.59 -12.81 26.20
CA GLU A 756 41.11 -11.82 27.17
C GLU A 756 39.83 -11.14 26.70
N PHE A 757 39.65 -11.03 25.38
CA PHE A 757 38.50 -10.40 24.76
C PHE A 757 37.25 -11.28 24.80
N LEU A 758 37.39 -12.59 24.59
CA LEU A 758 36.31 -13.58 24.62
C LEU A 758 36.47 -14.48 25.85
N CYS A 759 35.47 -14.48 26.74
CA CYS A 759 35.46 -15.30 27.95
C CYS A 759 34.19 -16.15 28.05
N GLY A 760 34.26 -17.26 28.78
CA GLY A 760 33.12 -18.15 29.03
C GLY A 760 32.94 -19.26 27.99
N GLU A 761 31.77 -19.88 27.97
CA GLU A 761 31.44 -21.05 27.12
C GLU A 761 30.61 -20.62 25.91
N TRP A 762 31.23 -20.62 24.73
CA TRP A 762 30.58 -20.29 23.47
C TRP A 762 30.33 -21.54 22.63
N LEU A 763 29.07 -21.72 22.18
CA LEU A 763 28.72 -22.82 21.29
C LEU A 763 29.40 -22.62 19.93
N GLY A 764 30.24 -23.59 19.54
CA GLY A 764 30.84 -23.64 18.21
C GLY A 764 32.11 -22.79 18.00
N ILE A 765 32.73 -22.27 19.06
CA ILE A 765 33.89 -21.38 18.97
C ILE A 765 35.06 -21.90 19.81
N ASP A 766 36.24 -21.98 19.20
CA ASP A 766 37.50 -22.10 19.93
C ASP A 766 38.05 -20.72 20.25
N VAL A 767 38.05 -20.35 21.53
CA VAL A 767 38.51 -19.03 22.01
C VAL A 767 39.99 -18.77 21.67
N ASN A 768 40.78 -19.81 21.40
CA ASN A 768 42.18 -19.68 21.01
C ASN A 768 42.37 -19.47 19.49
N GLN A 769 41.35 -19.75 18.67
CA GLN A 769 41.38 -19.64 17.21
C GLN A 769 40.02 -19.12 16.71
N VAL A 770 39.80 -17.81 16.88
CA VAL A 770 38.56 -17.15 16.48
C VAL A 770 38.68 -16.68 15.04
N ASP A 771 38.02 -17.40 14.13
CA ASP A 771 38.00 -17.03 12.71
C ASP A 771 37.43 -15.61 12.52
N GLY A 772 38.11 -14.82 11.69
CA GLY A 772 37.68 -13.47 11.32
C GLY A 772 37.96 -12.37 12.36
N LEU A 773 38.61 -12.67 13.48
CA LEU A 773 39.07 -11.69 14.48
C LEU A 773 40.60 -11.66 14.59
N ILE A 774 41.21 -10.52 14.29
CA ILE A 774 42.67 -10.34 14.26
C ILE A 774 43.13 -9.44 15.41
N HIS A 775 44.17 -9.84 16.13
CA HIS A 775 44.81 -8.99 17.14
C HIS A 775 45.62 -7.86 16.47
N ALA A 776 45.49 -6.62 16.95
CA ALA A 776 46.06 -5.44 16.31
C ALA A 776 47.59 -5.48 16.15
N GLU A 777 48.31 -6.21 17.02
CA GLU A 777 49.76 -6.40 16.92
C GLU A 777 50.18 -7.39 15.82
N ASP A 778 49.30 -8.31 15.43
CA ASP A 778 49.53 -9.28 14.35
C ASP A 778 49.20 -8.71 12.96
N ARG A 779 48.67 -7.49 12.92
CA ARG A 779 48.41 -6.75 11.68
C ARG A 779 49.72 -6.10 11.23
N THR A 780 50.19 -6.43 10.03
CA THR A 780 51.11 -5.54 9.31
C THR A 780 50.43 -4.18 9.17
N ARG A 781 50.82 -3.19 9.98
CA ARG A 781 50.21 -1.85 10.01
C ARG A 781 50.17 -1.27 8.59
N GLY A 782 48.97 -1.12 8.04
CA GLY A 782 48.75 -0.23 6.90
C GLY A 782 49.05 1.22 7.32
N SER A 783 49.45 2.08 6.38
CA SER A 783 49.73 3.48 6.71
C SER A 783 48.47 4.22 7.16
N PRO A 784 48.56 5.29 7.97
CA PRO A 784 47.41 6.14 8.30
C PRO A 784 46.61 6.60 7.06
N ALA A 785 47.30 6.88 5.95
CA ALA A 785 46.66 7.18 4.68
C ALA A 785 45.85 6.02 4.07
N GLU A 786 46.29 4.77 4.23
CA GLU A 786 45.51 3.61 3.77
C GLU A 786 44.22 3.44 4.57
N GLU A 787 44.30 3.62 5.88
CA GLU A 787 43.14 3.58 6.76
C GLU A 787 42.18 4.74 6.45
N CYS A 788 42.71 5.95 6.24
CA CYS A 788 41.95 7.13 5.80
C CYS A 788 41.25 6.88 4.46
N LEU A 789 41.95 6.31 3.46
CA LEU A 789 41.37 6.01 2.15
C LEU A 789 40.30 4.93 2.23
N ARG A 790 40.50 3.88 3.03
CA ARG A 790 39.48 2.84 3.26
C ARG A 790 38.20 3.46 3.81
N ARG A 791 38.30 4.32 4.82
CA ARG A 791 37.16 5.04 5.42
C ARG A 791 36.48 5.97 4.43
N LEU A 792 37.25 6.71 3.63
CA LEU A 792 36.72 7.59 2.58
C LEU A 792 35.91 6.84 1.51
N LEU A 793 36.30 5.62 1.15
CA LEU A 793 35.62 4.84 0.11
C LEU A 793 34.37 4.09 0.62
N ARG A 794 34.22 3.87 1.93
CA ARG A 794 33.09 3.12 2.54
C ARG A 794 31.70 3.59 2.08
N PRO A 795 31.39 4.90 2.00
CA PRO A 795 30.08 5.36 1.55
C PRO A 795 29.72 4.90 0.12
N PHE A 796 30.71 4.69 -0.76
CA PHE A 796 30.51 4.21 -2.13
C PHE A 796 30.37 2.69 -2.23
N PHE A 797 30.85 1.95 -1.24
CA PHE A 797 30.85 0.48 -1.22
C PHE A 797 30.21 -0.02 0.07
N PRO A 798 28.91 0.24 0.32
CA PRO A 798 28.22 -0.29 1.48
C PRO A 798 28.32 -1.81 1.46
N SER A 799 28.81 -2.37 2.56
CA SER A 799 28.99 -3.79 2.83
C SER A 799 27.65 -4.53 2.99
N ARG A 800 26.78 -4.48 1.97
CA ARG A 800 25.69 -5.45 1.87
C ARG A 800 26.26 -6.77 1.36
N VAL A 801 26.52 -7.69 2.29
CA VAL A 801 26.43 -9.12 1.98
C VAL A 801 24.95 -9.40 1.74
N GLY A 802 24.51 -9.37 0.48
CA GLY A 802 23.30 -10.14 0.13
C GLY A 802 23.53 -11.61 0.46
N SER A 803 22.50 -12.44 0.40
CA SER A 803 22.55 -13.91 0.62
C SER A 803 23.57 -14.68 -0.25
N ARG A 804 24.42 -13.99 -1.03
CA ARG A 804 25.46 -14.52 -1.94
C ARG A 804 26.83 -13.80 -1.89
N GLY A 805 27.12 -12.87 -0.97
CA GLY A 805 28.49 -12.36 -0.77
C GLY A 805 29.06 -11.31 -1.76
N GLU A 806 28.24 -10.63 -2.56
CA GLU A 806 28.70 -9.58 -3.50
C GLU A 806 28.58 -8.15 -2.92
N ILE A 807 29.66 -7.36 -2.95
CA ILE A 807 29.66 -5.94 -2.51
C ILE A 807 28.88 -5.09 -3.52
N GLN A 808 27.80 -4.44 -3.06
CA GLN A 808 27.09 -3.44 -3.84
C GLN A 808 27.89 -2.13 -3.91
N ALA A 809 28.07 -1.58 -5.11
CA ALA A 809 28.70 -0.28 -5.30
C ALA A 809 27.63 0.78 -5.58
N ARG A 810 27.53 1.79 -4.70
CA ARG A 810 26.67 2.95 -4.91
C ARG A 810 27.18 3.77 -6.09
N ARG A 811 26.25 4.36 -6.82
CA ARG A 811 26.55 5.26 -7.94
C ARG A 811 26.85 6.68 -7.48
N TYR A 812 26.43 7.05 -6.26
CA TYR A 812 26.65 8.36 -5.67
C TYR A 812 26.53 8.30 -4.14
N ILE A 813 27.01 9.34 -3.47
CA ILE A 813 26.86 9.59 -2.02
C ILE A 813 26.49 11.06 -1.79
N ARG A 814 25.95 11.40 -0.60
CA ARG A 814 25.83 12.81 -0.19
C ARG A 814 27.22 13.37 0.15
N LEU A 815 27.47 14.64 -0.15
CA LEU A 815 28.71 15.34 0.24
C LEU A 815 28.88 15.36 1.76
N SER A 816 27.78 15.45 2.50
CA SER A 816 27.79 15.35 3.97
C SER A 816 28.29 14.00 4.50
N ALA A 817 28.41 12.97 3.65
CA ALA A 817 28.99 11.68 4.02
C ALA A 817 30.54 11.68 3.96
N ILE A 818 31.16 12.65 3.28
CA ILE A 818 32.61 12.79 3.23
C ILE A 818 33.07 13.38 4.57
N GLY A 819 33.94 12.65 5.28
CA GLY A 819 34.39 13.04 6.62
C GLY A 819 33.48 12.58 7.75
N ARG A 820 32.42 11.78 7.50
CA ARG A 820 31.66 11.10 8.56
C ARG A 820 32.38 9.84 9.03
N GLY A 821 32.34 9.60 10.34
CA GLY A 821 33.09 8.53 11.03
C GLY A 821 34.40 9.06 11.64
N VAL A 822 35.01 8.28 12.53
CA VAL A 822 36.33 8.62 13.07
C VAL A 822 37.34 8.45 11.94
N PHE A 823 38.19 9.43 11.67
CA PHE A 823 39.34 9.30 10.75
C PHE A 823 40.64 9.19 11.57
N PRO A 824 41.74 8.63 11.02
CA PRO A 824 43.04 8.65 11.69
C PRO A 824 43.42 10.08 12.13
N ASN A 825 44.12 10.23 13.26
CA ASN A 825 44.60 11.55 13.70
C ASN A 825 45.45 12.21 12.62
N GLY A 826 45.23 13.51 12.40
CA GLY A 826 45.88 14.28 11.33
C GLY A 826 45.26 14.14 9.93
N SER A 827 44.11 13.45 9.78
CA SER A 827 43.46 13.30 8.47
C SER A 827 43.02 14.62 7.83
N PRO A 828 42.96 14.68 6.48
CA PRO A 828 42.49 15.88 5.79
C PRO A 828 41.02 16.16 6.08
N ASP A 829 40.63 17.42 6.01
CA ASP A 829 39.23 17.83 6.09
C ASP A 829 38.39 17.29 4.91
N SER A 830 37.06 17.38 5.04
CA SER A 830 36.12 16.89 4.03
C SER A 830 36.29 17.52 2.66
N SER A 831 36.73 18.78 2.58
CA SER A 831 36.96 19.48 1.32
C SER A 831 38.17 18.90 0.57
N ARG A 832 39.28 18.66 1.28
CA ARG A 832 40.49 18.04 0.72
C ARG A 832 40.27 16.58 0.32
N LEU A 833 39.51 15.83 1.12
CA LEU A 833 39.11 14.47 0.80
C LEU A 833 38.23 14.41 -0.46
N GLN A 834 37.32 15.38 -0.61
CA GLN A 834 36.52 15.51 -1.83
C GLN A 834 37.43 15.79 -3.03
N GLU A 835 38.37 16.73 -2.95
CA GLU A 835 39.32 17.02 -4.03
C GLU A 835 40.16 15.79 -4.43
N ALA A 836 40.54 14.95 -3.46
CA ALA A 836 41.23 13.70 -3.73
C ALA A 836 40.38 12.77 -4.61
N LEU A 837 39.09 12.61 -4.30
CA LEU A 837 38.17 11.80 -5.11
C LEU A 837 37.92 12.41 -6.50
N LEU A 838 37.75 13.74 -6.60
CA LEU A 838 37.58 14.43 -7.89
C LEU A 838 38.76 14.17 -8.82
N SER A 839 39.97 14.03 -8.28
CA SER A 839 41.19 13.81 -9.06
C SER A 839 41.25 12.47 -9.80
N VAL A 840 40.46 11.48 -9.37
CA VAL A 840 40.36 10.17 -10.03
C VAL A 840 39.05 9.99 -10.81
N GLY A 841 38.30 11.08 -11.02
CA GLY A 841 37.15 11.14 -11.92
C GLY A 841 35.77 11.19 -11.25
N PHE A 842 35.69 11.32 -9.92
CA PHE A 842 34.40 11.58 -9.27
C PHE A 842 33.90 12.98 -9.66
N THR A 843 32.58 13.22 -9.60
CA THR A 843 32.01 14.49 -10.05
C THR A 843 30.78 14.91 -9.23
N PRO A 844 30.57 16.20 -8.95
CA PRO A 844 29.35 16.69 -8.30
C PRO A 844 28.15 16.86 -9.26
N GLY A 845 28.27 16.47 -10.53
CA GLY A 845 27.44 16.92 -11.67
C GLY A 845 25.95 16.53 -11.73
N GLY A 846 25.29 16.14 -10.64
CA GLY A 846 23.85 15.81 -10.64
C GLY A 846 22.99 16.62 -9.66
N ARG A 847 23.21 16.45 -8.35
CA ARG A 847 22.58 17.20 -7.25
C ARG A 847 23.68 17.95 -6.48
N SER A 848 23.42 19.17 -6.01
CA SER A 848 24.46 20.03 -5.40
C SER A 848 25.16 19.37 -4.21
N ASP A 849 24.42 18.54 -3.47
CA ASP A 849 24.89 17.95 -2.22
C ASP A 849 25.35 16.51 -2.40
N HIS A 850 25.67 16.08 -3.64
CA HIS A 850 26.05 14.71 -3.92
C HIS A 850 27.36 14.63 -4.71
N LEU A 851 28.13 13.57 -4.44
CA LEU A 851 29.30 13.18 -5.21
C LEU A 851 29.00 11.89 -5.97
N TYR A 852 29.11 11.95 -7.28
CA TYR A 852 28.86 10.83 -8.19
C TYR A 852 30.15 10.08 -8.50
N ALA A 853 30.05 8.75 -8.49
CA ALA A 853 31.16 7.88 -8.83
C ALA A 853 31.39 7.83 -10.36
N PRO A 854 32.62 7.53 -10.82
CA PRO A 854 32.95 7.42 -12.25
C PRO A 854 32.17 6.33 -13.01
N TRP A 855 31.63 5.34 -12.29
CA TRP A 855 30.77 4.27 -12.83
C TRP A 855 29.27 4.61 -12.76
N SER A 856 28.92 5.86 -12.41
CA SER A 856 27.54 6.34 -12.42
C SER A 856 27.13 6.80 -13.81
N GLY A 857 25.83 6.70 -14.13
CA GLY A 857 25.30 7.24 -15.39
C GLY A 857 25.48 8.75 -15.53
N VAL A 858 25.54 9.48 -14.41
CA VAL A 858 25.73 10.94 -14.38
C VAL A 858 27.18 11.33 -14.73
N ALA A 859 28.16 10.52 -14.32
CA ALA A 859 29.57 10.73 -14.67
C ALA A 859 29.95 10.20 -16.07
N GLY A 860 28.98 9.73 -16.86
CA GLY A 860 29.24 9.11 -18.16
C GLY A 860 29.88 7.72 -18.05
N ALA A 861 29.31 6.84 -17.21
CA ALA A 861 29.75 5.48 -16.93
C ALA A 861 30.54 4.83 -18.09
N SER A 862 31.86 4.76 -17.91
CA SER A 862 32.80 4.27 -18.91
C SER A 862 33.50 3.00 -18.44
N GLU A 863 34.09 2.25 -19.37
CA GLU A 863 34.92 1.07 -19.06
C GLU A 863 36.05 1.41 -18.06
N ALA A 864 36.64 2.61 -18.19
CA ALA A 864 37.63 3.12 -17.25
C ALA A 864 37.07 3.40 -15.84
N GLY A 865 35.80 3.80 -15.74
CA GLY A 865 35.09 3.97 -14.46
C GLY A 865 34.79 2.64 -13.78
N PHE A 866 34.38 1.61 -14.54
CA PHE A 866 34.19 0.26 -14.02
C PHE A 866 35.51 -0.42 -13.64
N ALA A 867 36.60 -0.16 -14.36
CA ALA A 867 37.93 -0.62 -13.97
C ALA A 867 38.37 -0.03 -12.63
N LEU A 868 38.19 1.29 -12.43
CA LEU A 868 38.48 1.93 -11.14
C LEU A 868 37.61 1.39 -10.00
N ARG A 869 36.33 1.09 -10.26
CA ARG A 869 35.46 0.42 -9.28
C ARG A 869 36.08 -0.90 -8.80
N ASN A 870 36.55 -1.73 -9.74
CA ASN A 870 37.14 -3.03 -9.41
C ASN A 870 38.48 -2.89 -8.69
N GLU A 871 39.30 -1.89 -9.05
CA GLU A 871 40.54 -1.55 -8.34
C GLU A 871 40.27 -1.12 -6.89
N MET A 872 39.27 -0.25 -6.67
CA MET A 872 38.85 0.18 -5.34
C MET A 872 38.31 -0.98 -4.50
N ILE A 873 37.50 -1.87 -5.10
CA ILE A 873 37.01 -3.08 -4.42
C ILE A 873 38.18 -4.01 -4.05
N ALA A 874 39.15 -4.21 -4.97
CA ALA A 874 40.32 -5.04 -4.71
C ALA A 874 41.20 -4.46 -3.59
N PHE A 875 41.38 -3.14 -3.55
CA PHE A 875 42.06 -2.45 -2.46
C PHE A 875 41.33 -2.63 -1.13
N ILE A 876 40.01 -2.44 -1.10
CA ILE A 876 39.19 -2.63 0.11
C ILE A 876 39.29 -4.08 0.61
N ARG A 877 39.16 -5.09 -0.27
CA ARG A 877 39.16 -6.50 0.12
C ARG A 877 40.54 -7.06 0.49
N THR A 878 41.57 -6.71 -0.27
CA THR A 878 42.87 -7.42 -0.22
C THR A 878 44.06 -6.50 0.05
N GLY A 879 43.84 -5.18 0.15
CA GLY A 879 44.93 -4.20 0.24
C GLY A 879 45.75 -4.04 -1.04
N LYS A 880 45.35 -4.69 -2.14
CA LYS A 880 46.05 -4.58 -3.42
C LYS A 880 46.02 -3.16 -3.94
N ARG A 881 47.19 -2.54 -4.11
CA ARG A 881 47.34 -1.18 -4.63
C ARG A 881 47.39 -1.19 -6.17
N SER A 882 46.74 -0.22 -6.78
CA SER A 882 46.83 0.11 -8.21
C SER A 882 47.44 1.52 -8.35
N PRO A 883 47.91 1.92 -9.54
CA PRO A 883 48.46 3.28 -9.74
C PRO A 883 47.48 4.41 -9.33
N LYS A 884 46.17 4.20 -9.50
CA LYS A 884 45.15 5.17 -9.07
C LYS A 884 44.94 5.17 -7.56
N ILE A 885 45.00 4.00 -6.92
CA ILE A 885 44.98 3.90 -5.45
C ILE A 885 46.24 4.54 -4.85
N ASP A 886 47.42 4.29 -5.42
CA ASP A 886 48.67 4.93 -4.97
C ASP A 886 48.61 6.45 -5.14
N SER A 887 48.01 6.96 -6.22
CA SER A 887 47.78 8.40 -6.41
C SER A 887 46.85 8.98 -5.34
N LEU A 888 45.81 8.25 -4.92
CA LEU A 888 44.93 8.68 -3.84
C LEU A 888 45.65 8.67 -2.49
N LEU A 889 46.41 7.61 -2.20
CA LEU A 889 47.20 7.49 -0.98
C LEU A 889 48.23 8.61 -0.87
N GLN A 890 49.01 8.87 -1.92
CA GLN A 890 49.99 9.97 -1.94
C GLN A 890 49.35 11.34 -1.72
N ARG A 891 48.15 11.55 -2.25
CA ARG A 891 47.43 12.82 -2.11
C ARG A 891 46.89 12.99 -0.71
N ILE A 892 46.31 11.93 -0.15
CA ILE A 892 45.89 11.88 1.25
C ILE A 892 47.11 12.12 2.16
N ASP A 893 48.24 11.43 1.96
CA ASP A 893 49.49 11.64 2.71
C ASP A 893 50.00 13.09 2.64
N ARG A 894 49.96 13.71 1.46
CA ARG A 894 50.42 15.09 1.30
C ARG A 894 49.52 16.11 2.01
N ASP A 895 48.21 15.86 2.03
CA ASP A 895 47.21 16.83 2.46
C ASP A 895 46.89 16.72 3.97
N SER A 896 47.67 15.92 4.71
CA SER A 896 47.46 15.51 6.11
C SER A 896 48.58 15.91 7.06
N GLU A 897 48.26 15.87 8.36
CA GLU A 897 49.13 16.29 9.48
C GLU A 897 49.32 15.14 10.50
N TRP A 898 49.47 13.90 10.02
CA TRP A 898 49.57 12.69 10.88
C TRP A 898 50.66 12.75 11.96
#